data_AF-A0A1X7DZ71-F1
#
_entry.id   AF-A0A1X7DZ71-F1
#
_cell.length_a   1.000
_cell.length_b   1.000
_cell.length_c   1.000
_cell.angle_alpha   90.00
_cell.angle_beta   90.00
_cell.angle_gamma   90.00
#
_symmetry.space_group_name_H-M   'P 1'
#
loop_
_entity.id
_entity.type
_entity.pdbx_description
1 polymer ?
#
loop_
_entity_poly.entity_id
_entity_poly.type
_entity_poly.pdbx_seq_one_letter_code
_entity_poly.pdbx_strand_id
1 'polypeptide(L)'
;MRISVARHSGSDWGMPPEPAPTEGLEPAPGPAPALAAQKTMQALAGGGRTPDGAIARAAALSAGELVAARLRRAVAVVDASAAAVGCPADAPAHARLDEDTRALAQIGASLREWVDPEKAAEYATSPSKLLQAVADHNRRAVPFDFQIWPDPALLEDEGVFDAAAVLHRRLNDGSLTNEAGDEACASISEMRSSFVDALREDYAKERTLAALLGPSGQALQETPFFDGFAIRHAKGKSFDDLLTLDGVSRDPAFRALDIDKRRRLLEEKFAQMAESANFTIGSVEHSLATALMRVYSYQRQEMPPNLVSSADLLAAFQSVEQAWEQSGTYPYHPRLLFAAHLARTNDVKLMSPDDLILIYENQVADVARDAEANGHPVALSWIEARLSRFDQRGVKWHQQGDEVKTRAIEALFDALAEAADGDEPIAEFARKIRKKGTLSGERLIAADKQSRTNVLLAYANERALAAFGEPPRFDRRHAAAAILAAQGIDADALADEREYVLASDNPNVSTRKFGSIVDEFLDRADWTGLVGSRMWLSPDQQIVPREALEQAERRFNTALLHDPWVVTRAKEMLRAKGLVPNAQAVTAQVAAIAADFVTETETHRRAVRGFETWIGTVPVAGPLYNIEEGVRHHDAARAALGFLFLGVDLFDLSMSGGGGRSGVAAEHPVSVRFRHATARVDGASVDIATHPLVVDALTRTTPIALRDASVPAAAKPVARRVRSGEKQVRWRDYDVVHLADEDRIIPVSNRNGAFYEVDWRTGQRARGAAPIERDPATGRFYTERRAARPTGASDVEARMTVEQVKAILLRARDASVLDFEAFFDESFSLGTASARSSTFDAKAFYSEIYRTSATFRRLANRFSEMDSRLRNGTRGAWKKWDMVIGDAGPLGSPTKAFTDFDYKRIYIPADSDIEAMPYVTASGTANVAREQLYLQEMIHALTGARDPVRSIDMMNRGAAVYFTDKILSEAGHSFAERVMFRRQDPVHDPASHDTIDRHRQVATAYAQAENRALDPIVDAGAGLAGDGVVEGTEIASRQTVRDAKEIVDAVADEDDDVFLSWDLYEAKFKKNFGFFVGDGRPTEVAAADAKLLSDFFSRLYRRSAIFRRLFDDMPTLGRVGDQPPWKFMLDQTPPASAGAHAAPGAGGGGERKIYLMQENVRYLSEKGLAELEIERRLAWDMVQAMTSFEPPTGEAALTNRGGAVYLTNLILEDAGFHYPRQLVAALVSADDAAGEAGLLARLTAASRSAAAEDGYLVRA
;
A
#
# COMPACT_ATOMS: atom_id res chain seq x y z
N MET A 1 4.77 -19.66 -59.14
CA MET A 1 4.15 -18.46 -59.75
C MET A 1 5.23 -17.37 -59.75
N ARG A 2 5.51 -16.82 -60.93
CA ARG A 2 6.58 -15.84 -61.30
C ARG A 2 6.30 -14.44 -60.67
N ILE A 3 7.23 -13.48 -60.43
CA ILE A 3 8.23 -12.84 -61.32
C ILE A 3 9.13 -11.79 -60.55
N SER A 4 10.39 -11.66 -61.00
CA SER A 4 11.33 -10.49 -61.12
C SER A 4 11.98 -9.68 -59.96
N VAL A 5 13.30 -9.90 -59.76
CA VAL A 5 14.51 -9.11 -60.18
C VAL A 5 14.54 -7.57 -60.11
N ALA A 6 15.56 -7.00 -59.42
CA ALA A 6 16.49 -5.96 -59.94
C ALA A 6 17.76 -5.78 -59.07
N ARG A 7 18.94 -5.76 -59.74
CA ARG A 7 20.30 -5.42 -59.26
C ARG A 7 20.52 -3.90 -59.26
N HIS A 8 21.53 -3.39 -58.54
CA HIS A 8 22.55 -2.44 -59.06
C HIS A 8 23.83 -2.44 -58.19
N SER A 9 24.97 -2.25 -58.86
CA SER A 9 26.36 -2.31 -58.38
C SER A 9 27.16 -1.13 -58.96
N GLY A 10 28.18 -0.64 -58.25
CA GLY A 10 29.25 0.27 -58.73
C GLY A 10 29.79 1.12 -57.56
N SER A 11 31.01 0.93 -57.03
CA SER A 11 32.37 1.19 -57.55
C SER A 11 32.83 2.64 -57.38
N ASP A 12 33.85 2.89 -56.53
CA ASP A 12 35.17 3.49 -56.86
C ASP A 12 35.86 4.33 -55.75
N TRP A 13 37.12 3.95 -55.50
CA TRP A 13 38.38 4.69 -55.20
C TRP A 13 38.44 5.99 -54.37
N GLY A 14 39.39 6.01 -53.40
CA GLY A 14 40.14 7.21 -53.03
C GLY A 14 40.73 7.28 -51.60
N MET A 15 42.00 6.88 -51.41
CA MET A 15 42.94 7.39 -50.37
C MET A 15 43.57 8.73 -50.87
N PRO A 16 44.44 9.51 -50.16
CA PRO A 16 45.04 9.49 -48.78
C PRO A 16 45.00 10.93 -48.13
N PRO A 17 45.90 11.47 -47.24
CA PRO A 17 47.04 10.91 -46.45
C PRO A 17 47.15 11.35 -44.95
N GLU A 18 48.13 10.75 -44.25
CA GLU A 18 48.73 11.17 -42.96
C GLU A 18 49.37 12.59 -43.01
N PRO A 19 49.72 13.17 -41.83
CA PRO A 19 51.16 13.17 -41.48
C PRO A 19 51.51 13.03 -39.96
N ALA A 20 52.64 12.33 -39.75
CA ALA A 20 53.79 12.56 -38.84
C ALA A 20 53.65 12.71 -37.30
N PRO A 21 54.56 12.09 -36.51
CA PRO A 21 54.72 12.30 -35.07
C PRO A 21 55.83 13.32 -34.73
N THR A 22 55.68 14.06 -33.63
CA THR A 22 56.73 14.88 -33.02
C THR A 22 56.95 14.51 -31.55
N GLU A 23 58.16 14.02 -31.30
CA GLU A 23 59.09 14.22 -30.17
C GLU A 23 58.57 14.70 -28.79
N GLY A 24 58.85 13.87 -27.76
CA GLY A 24 59.82 14.18 -26.70
C GLY A 24 59.36 14.99 -25.48
N LEU A 25 59.43 14.38 -24.28
CA LEU A 25 60.39 14.75 -23.22
C LEU A 25 60.21 13.89 -21.95
N GLU A 26 61.34 13.66 -21.27
CA GLU A 26 61.60 12.79 -20.12
C GLU A 26 60.84 13.18 -18.83
N PRO A 27 60.88 12.33 -17.78
CA PRO A 27 61.79 12.70 -16.68
C PRO A 27 62.51 11.54 -15.98
N ALA A 28 63.64 11.88 -15.34
CA ALA A 28 64.36 11.11 -14.32
C ALA A 28 64.69 12.07 -13.14
N PRO A 29 65.30 11.62 -12.02
CA PRO A 29 64.87 10.54 -11.11
C PRO A 29 65.00 10.92 -9.61
N GLY A 30 64.20 10.28 -8.74
CA GLY A 30 64.51 9.91 -7.34
C GLY A 30 64.91 11.02 -6.32
N PRO A 31 65.20 10.68 -5.04
CA PRO A 31 65.34 9.34 -4.46
C PRO A 31 64.54 9.08 -3.16
N ALA A 32 64.50 7.80 -2.79
CA ALA A 32 64.18 7.30 -1.45
C ALA A 32 65.21 7.76 -0.39
N PRO A 33 64.98 7.47 0.90
CA PRO A 33 65.67 6.28 1.42
C PRO A 33 64.84 5.40 2.38
N ALA A 34 65.44 4.24 2.63
CA ALA A 34 64.89 3.04 3.23
C ALA A 34 65.19 2.89 4.74
N LEU A 35 64.39 2.01 5.37
CA LEU A 35 64.71 0.98 6.38
C LEU A 35 65.69 1.29 7.55
N ALA A 36 65.23 1.05 8.80
CA ALA A 36 65.85 0.10 9.76
C ALA A 36 65.21 0.11 11.18
N ALA A 37 64.65 -1.05 11.55
CA ALA A 37 64.90 -1.89 12.74
C ALA A 37 64.92 -1.36 14.22
N GLN A 38 64.16 -2.12 15.04
CA GLN A 38 64.51 -2.75 16.33
C GLN A 38 64.50 -1.99 17.68
N LYS A 39 63.59 -2.50 18.55
CA LYS A 39 63.78 -2.99 19.94
C LYS A 39 64.29 -2.06 21.07
N THR A 40 63.54 -2.16 22.18
CA THR A 40 63.92 -2.11 23.61
C THR A 40 63.62 -0.81 24.36
N MET A 41 62.61 -0.84 25.25
CA MET A 41 62.72 -0.44 26.67
C MET A 41 61.51 -0.93 27.49
N GLN A 42 61.65 -2.11 28.10
CA GLN A 42 61.27 -2.34 29.51
C GLN A 42 62.39 -1.68 30.35
N ALA A 43 62.23 -1.10 31.54
CA ALA A 43 61.20 -1.09 32.56
C ALA A 43 61.42 0.17 33.43
N LEU A 44 60.39 0.63 34.14
CA LEU A 44 60.52 1.02 35.55
C LEU A 44 59.13 1.04 36.22
N ALA A 45 59.09 0.28 37.31
CA ALA A 45 57.97 -0.09 38.15
C ALA A 45 57.16 1.06 38.77
N GLY A 46 55.89 0.77 39.06
CA GLY A 46 55.43 0.77 40.45
C GLY A 46 54.18 1.59 40.76
N GLY A 47 53.10 0.91 41.14
CA GLY A 47 52.00 1.56 41.86
C GLY A 47 50.63 0.89 41.66
N GLY A 48 50.43 -0.29 42.25
CA GLY A 48 49.14 -0.96 42.26
C GLY A 48 48.12 -0.31 43.20
N ARG A 49 46.83 -0.53 42.88
CA ARG A 49 45.71 -0.78 43.80
C ARG A 49 44.44 -1.01 42.97
N THR A 50 43.96 -2.24 42.95
CA THR A 50 42.57 -2.56 42.58
C THR A 50 41.70 -2.51 43.83
N PRO A 51 40.42 -2.10 43.71
CA PRO A 51 39.40 -2.50 44.67
C PRO A 51 38.26 -3.22 43.95
N ASP A 52 38.39 -4.55 43.82
CA ASP A 52 37.25 -5.46 43.74
C ASP A 52 37.00 -6.01 45.14
N GLY A 53 35.81 -5.76 45.68
CA GLY A 53 35.45 -6.28 47.01
C GLY A 53 34.10 -5.91 47.59
N ALA A 54 33.26 -5.10 46.92
CA ALA A 54 32.00 -4.62 47.50
C ALA A 54 30.71 -4.95 46.72
N ILE A 55 30.78 -5.54 45.51
CA ILE A 55 29.57 -5.72 44.66
C ILE A 55 28.97 -7.15 44.75
N ALA A 56 29.66 -8.12 45.34
CA ALA A 56 29.28 -9.53 45.25
C ALA A 56 28.27 -10.07 46.30
N ARG A 57 27.44 -9.24 46.98
CA ARG A 57 26.46 -9.75 47.97
C ARG A 57 25.02 -9.22 47.88
N ALA A 58 24.63 -8.54 46.79
CA ALA A 58 23.26 -8.02 46.63
C ALA A 58 22.42 -8.70 45.52
N ALA A 59 22.96 -9.66 44.76
CA ALA A 59 22.31 -10.23 43.58
C ALA A 59 21.78 -11.67 43.78
N ALA A 60 20.85 -11.87 44.71
CA ALA A 60 20.17 -13.16 44.89
C ALA A 60 18.66 -13.01 45.14
N LEU A 61 17.99 -12.19 44.31
CA LEU A 61 16.55 -12.28 44.12
C LEU A 61 16.27 -12.35 42.61
N SER A 62 15.55 -13.38 42.20
CA SER A 62 15.25 -13.62 40.78
C SER A 62 14.28 -12.54 40.26
N ALA A 63 14.38 -12.20 38.97
CA ALA A 63 13.46 -11.26 38.33
C ALA A 63 11.97 -11.66 38.51
N GLY A 64 11.69 -12.96 38.67
CA GLY A 64 10.36 -13.49 38.99
C GLY A 64 9.86 -13.12 40.39
N GLU A 65 10.74 -13.05 41.40
CA GLU A 65 10.36 -12.66 42.76
C GLU A 65 10.11 -11.16 42.89
N LEU A 66 10.82 -10.34 42.11
CA LEU A 66 10.62 -8.89 42.03
C LEU A 66 9.29 -8.53 41.34
N VAL A 67 8.89 -9.29 40.32
CA VAL A 67 7.58 -9.16 39.65
C VAL A 67 6.45 -9.66 40.57
N ALA A 68 6.63 -10.79 41.26
CA ALA A 68 5.66 -11.29 42.23
C ALA A 68 5.53 -10.39 43.47
N ALA A 69 6.60 -9.70 43.87
CA ALA A 69 6.59 -8.69 44.94
C ALA A 69 5.94 -7.37 44.49
N ARG A 70 6.08 -6.98 43.22
CA ARG A 70 5.36 -5.85 42.62
C ARG A 70 3.86 -6.13 42.49
N LEU A 71 3.47 -7.33 42.05
CA LEU A 71 2.07 -7.76 42.03
C LEU A 71 1.47 -7.84 43.44
N ARG A 72 2.21 -8.36 44.42
CA ARG A 72 1.77 -8.34 45.84
C ARG A 72 1.69 -6.93 46.42
N ARG A 73 2.52 -5.97 45.99
CA ARG A 73 2.38 -4.55 46.36
C ARG A 73 1.20 -3.87 45.67
N ALA A 74 0.96 -4.16 44.39
CA ALA A 74 -0.19 -3.60 43.67
C ALA A 74 -1.51 -4.10 44.27
N VAL A 75 -1.57 -5.36 44.73
CA VAL A 75 -2.72 -5.91 45.46
C VAL A 75 -2.80 -5.37 46.90
N ALA A 76 -1.67 -5.16 47.59
CA ALA A 76 -1.68 -4.58 48.95
C ALA A 76 -2.02 -3.07 48.97
N VAL A 77 -1.86 -2.35 47.87
CA VAL A 77 -2.33 -0.95 47.72
C VAL A 77 -3.85 -0.87 47.59
N VAL A 78 -4.52 -1.95 47.17
CA VAL A 78 -5.99 -2.06 47.16
C VAL A 78 -6.56 -2.20 48.58
N ASP A 79 -5.82 -2.78 49.53
CA ASP A 79 -6.24 -2.90 50.93
C ASP A 79 -5.83 -1.70 51.81
N ALA A 80 -4.83 -0.90 51.40
CA ALA A 80 -4.31 0.21 52.20
C ALA A 80 -5.01 1.56 51.94
N SER A 81 -5.76 1.71 50.85
CA SER A 81 -6.54 2.94 50.55
C SER A 81 -7.81 3.07 51.41
N ALA A 82 -8.15 2.07 52.23
CA ALA A 82 -9.22 2.14 53.22
C ALA A 82 -8.84 2.84 54.54
N ALA A 83 -7.57 3.27 54.73
CA ALA A 83 -7.12 3.89 55.97
C ALA A 83 -6.87 5.41 55.84
N ALA A 84 -7.92 6.17 56.18
CA ALA A 84 -7.89 7.52 56.76
C ALA A 84 -7.14 8.64 56.00
N VAL A 85 -7.79 9.21 54.98
CA VAL A 85 -7.68 10.65 54.71
C VAL A 85 -8.74 11.36 55.55
N GLY A 86 -8.32 12.09 56.57
CA GLY A 86 -9.21 12.90 57.39
C GLY A 86 -9.86 14.00 56.56
N CYS A 87 -11.13 13.80 56.20
CA CYS A 87 -11.97 14.88 55.66
C CYS A 87 -12.24 15.92 56.76
N PRO A 88 -12.15 17.23 56.48
CA PRO A 88 -12.63 18.25 57.40
C PRO A 88 -14.15 18.10 57.53
N ALA A 89 -14.60 17.79 58.75
CA ALA A 89 -16.00 17.77 59.13
C ALA A 89 -16.47 19.23 59.29
N ASP A 90 -17.42 19.63 58.44
CA ASP A 90 -18.58 20.50 58.73
C ASP A 90 -19.13 21.16 57.45
N ALA A 91 -19.56 20.33 56.50
CA ALA A 91 -20.57 20.68 55.52
C ALA A 91 -21.73 19.69 55.65
N PRO A 92 -23.01 20.13 55.68
CA PRO A 92 -24.13 19.26 56.00
C PRO A 92 -24.25 18.14 54.96
N ALA A 93 -24.10 16.88 55.39
CA ALA A 93 -24.16 15.69 54.54
C ALA A 93 -25.44 15.59 53.69
N HIS A 94 -26.54 16.22 54.13
CA HIS A 94 -27.79 16.30 53.37
C HIS A 94 -27.67 17.12 52.07
N ALA A 95 -26.86 18.18 52.03
CA ALA A 95 -26.73 19.02 50.83
C ALA A 95 -26.00 18.30 49.69
N ARG A 96 -25.00 17.46 50.01
CA ARG A 96 -24.26 16.65 49.01
C ARG A 96 -25.12 15.53 48.42
N LEU A 97 -25.95 14.88 49.24
CA LEU A 97 -26.90 13.87 48.77
C LEU A 97 -27.92 14.47 47.79
N ASP A 98 -28.38 15.69 48.03
CA ASP A 98 -29.31 16.39 47.13
C ASP A 98 -28.65 16.84 45.81
N GLU A 99 -27.34 17.10 45.79
CA GLU A 99 -26.57 17.41 44.57
C GLU A 99 -26.31 16.17 43.73
N ASP A 100 -25.83 15.08 44.35
CA ASP A 100 -25.57 13.81 43.66
C ASP A 100 -26.87 13.22 43.07
N THR A 101 -27.97 13.30 43.80
CA THR A 101 -29.28 12.83 43.30
C THR A 101 -29.75 13.64 42.09
N ARG A 102 -29.54 14.96 42.10
CA ARG A 102 -29.87 15.83 40.95
C ARG A 102 -28.97 15.55 39.75
N ALA A 103 -27.67 15.37 39.97
CA ALA A 103 -26.72 15.06 38.91
C ALA A 103 -27.01 13.67 38.29
N LEU A 104 -27.31 12.64 39.11
CA LEU A 104 -27.73 11.32 38.63
C LEU A 104 -29.03 11.36 37.83
N ALA A 105 -30.02 12.13 38.30
CA ALA A 105 -31.26 12.31 37.57
C ALA A 105 -31.03 12.99 36.22
N GLN A 106 -30.15 13.99 36.16
CA GLN A 106 -29.79 14.71 34.93
C GLN A 106 -29.02 13.83 33.94
N ILE A 107 -27.98 13.14 34.39
CA ILE A 107 -27.21 12.18 33.56
C ILE A 107 -28.14 11.07 33.09
N GLY A 108 -28.96 10.52 33.99
CA GLY A 108 -29.90 9.47 33.70
C GLY A 108 -30.99 9.86 32.70
N ALA A 109 -31.44 11.11 32.72
CA ALA A 109 -32.33 11.67 31.71
C ALA A 109 -31.62 11.86 30.36
N SER A 110 -30.39 12.37 30.38
CA SER A 110 -29.56 12.52 29.18
C SER A 110 -29.33 11.19 28.47
N LEU A 111 -28.83 10.17 29.19
CA LEU A 111 -28.58 8.84 28.63
C LEU A 111 -29.84 8.22 27.98
N ARG A 112 -31.03 8.41 28.58
CA ARG A 112 -32.29 7.92 27.98
C ARG A 112 -32.70 8.66 26.70
N GLU A 113 -32.23 9.89 26.50
CA GLU A 113 -32.52 10.65 25.29
C GLU A 113 -31.75 10.10 24.07
N TRP A 114 -30.50 9.67 24.31
CA TRP A 114 -29.55 9.40 23.23
C TRP A 114 -28.98 7.98 23.19
N VAL A 115 -29.02 7.17 24.24
CA VAL A 115 -28.42 5.82 24.24
C VAL A 115 -29.43 4.77 23.78
N ASP A 116 -29.02 3.95 22.82
CA ASP A 116 -29.70 2.75 22.37
C ASP A 116 -29.36 1.60 23.32
N PRO A 117 -30.30 1.13 24.15
CA PRO A 117 -30.01 0.13 25.16
C PRO A 117 -29.55 -1.20 24.57
N GLU A 118 -30.06 -1.60 23.40
CA GLU A 118 -29.69 -2.86 22.74
C GLU A 118 -28.24 -2.80 22.26
N LYS A 119 -27.83 -1.70 21.63
CA LYS A 119 -26.44 -1.52 21.19
C LYS A 119 -25.49 -1.28 22.36
N ALA A 120 -25.91 -0.52 23.36
CA ALA A 120 -25.10 -0.28 24.56
C ALA A 120 -24.87 -1.57 25.36
N ALA A 121 -25.79 -2.54 25.29
CA ALA A 121 -25.60 -3.87 25.89
C ALA A 121 -24.34 -4.58 25.39
N GLU A 122 -23.92 -4.34 24.13
CA GLU A 122 -22.66 -4.88 23.56
C GLU A 122 -21.41 -4.37 24.32
N TYR A 123 -21.53 -3.27 25.05
CA TYR A 123 -20.44 -2.61 25.78
C TYR A 123 -20.40 -2.93 27.26
N ALA A 124 -21.39 -3.66 27.79
CA ALA A 124 -21.47 -3.98 29.21
C ALA A 124 -20.17 -4.63 29.74
N THR A 125 -19.50 -5.41 28.89
CA THR A 125 -18.27 -6.13 29.21
C THR A 125 -16.98 -5.40 28.80
N SER A 126 -17.07 -4.18 28.27
CA SER A 126 -15.90 -3.41 27.79
C SER A 126 -16.00 -1.93 28.20
N PRO A 127 -15.75 -1.62 29.49
CA PRO A 127 -15.74 -0.27 30.05
C PRO A 127 -14.97 0.77 29.22
N SER A 128 -13.81 0.41 28.67
CA SER A 128 -12.97 1.32 27.87
C SER A 128 -13.64 1.71 26.56
N LYS A 129 -14.23 0.73 25.86
CA LYS A 129 -14.99 0.96 24.63
C LYS A 129 -16.27 1.74 24.91
N LEU A 130 -16.91 1.52 26.07
CA LEU A 130 -18.06 2.30 26.50
C LEU A 130 -17.69 3.76 26.73
N LEU A 131 -16.58 4.03 27.44
CA LEU A 131 -16.06 5.38 27.65
C LEU A 131 -15.74 6.05 26.31
N GLN A 132 -15.08 5.34 25.39
CA GLN A 132 -14.80 5.85 24.05
C GLN A 132 -16.08 6.17 23.28
N ALA A 133 -17.09 5.29 23.31
CA ALA A 133 -18.36 5.52 22.63
C ALA A 133 -19.14 6.71 23.21
N VAL A 134 -19.08 6.93 24.53
CA VAL A 134 -19.65 8.11 25.18
C VAL A 134 -18.86 9.37 24.83
N ALA A 135 -17.53 9.29 24.78
CA ALA A 135 -16.67 10.42 24.38
C ALA A 135 -16.90 10.81 22.92
N ASP A 136 -16.98 9.84 22.00
CA ASP A 136 -17.27 10.03 20.58
C ASP A 136 -18.64 10.70 20.38
N HIS A 137 -19.67 10.27 21.11
CA HIS A 137 -20.98 10.91 21.09
C HIS A 137 -20.91 12.39 21.47
N ASN A 138 -20.08 12.72 22.47
CA ASN A 138 -19.86 14.09 22.94
C ASN A 138 -18.79 14.85 22.16
N ARG A 139 -18.22 14.26 21.08
CA ARG A 139 -17.14 14.84 20.27
C ARG A 139 -15.89 15.19 21.10
N ARG A 140 -15.52 14.30 22.02
CA ARG A 140 -14.32 14.40 22.88
C ARG A 140 -13.38 13.23 22.62
N ALA A 141 -12.08 13.47 22.72
CA ALA A 141 -11.08 12.41 22.66
C ALA A 141 -10.76 11.91 24.09
N VAL A 142 -10.47 10.61 24.23
CA VAL A 142 -9.91 10.04 25.46
C VAL A 142 -8.38 10.11 25.36
N PRO A 143 -7.68 10.90 26.21
CA PRO A 143 -6.23 11.03 26.14
C PRO A 143 -5.51 9.69 26.35
N PHE A 144 -4.37 9.50 25.68
CA PHE A 144 -3.58 8.27 25.81
C PHE A 144 -3.10 8.02 27.26
N ASP A 145 -2.72 9.07 27.98
CA ASP A 145 -2.29 8.98 29.38
C ASP A 145 -3.38 8.42 30.30
N PHE A 146 -4.66 8.71 30.00
CA PHE A 146 -5.80 8.15 30.72
C PHE A 146 -5.92 6.62 30.54
N GLN A 147 -5.52 6.10 29.38
CA GLN A 147 -5.55 4.65 29.12
C GLN A 147 -4.47 3.90 29.90
N ILE A 148 -3.34 4.56 30.18
CA ILE A 148 -2.29 4.00 31.03
C ILE A 148 -2.66 4.13 32.51
N TRP A 149 -3.20 5.30 32.88
CA TRP A 149 -3.57 5.68 34.23
C TRP A 149 -5.00 6.23 34.22
N PRO A 150 -6.03 5.39 34.45
CA PRO A 150 -7.43 5.84 34.43
C PRO A 150 -7.76 6.70 35.66
N ASP A 151 -7.24 7.93 35.64
CA ASP A 151 -7.45 9.00 36.58
C ASP A 151 -8.41 10.02 35.94
N PRO A 152 -9.64 10.18 36.47
CA PRO A 152 -10.63 11.13 35.95
C PRO A 152 -10.10 12.56 35.76
N ALA A 153 -9.09 12.98 36.54
CA ALA A 153 -8.48 14.30 36.41
C ALA A 153 -7.73 14.53 35.09
N LEU A 154 -7.39 13.46 34.35
CA LEU A 154 -6.76 13.55 33.04
C LEU A 154 -7.76 13.77 31.90
N LEU A 155 -9.07 13.70 32.15
CA LEU A 155 -10.11 14.01 31.17
C LEU A 155 -10.45 15.50 31.20
N GLU A 156 -10.60 16.11 30.01
CA GLU A 156 -11.02 17.52 29.90
C GLU A 156 -12.45 17.76 30.43
N ASP A 157 -13.29 16.72 30.45
CA ASP A 157 -14.71 16.79 30.77
C ASP A 157 -15.13 15.62 31.66
N GLU A 158 -15.24 15.87 32.97
CA GLU A 158 -15.72 14.87 33.94
C GLU A 158 -17.15 14.38 33.63
N GLY A 159 -17.96 15.17 32.91
CA GLY A 159 -19.33 14.79 32.56
C GLY A 159 -19.39 13.60 31.61
N VAL A 160 -18.40 13.45 30.72
CA VAL A 160 -18.25 12.27 29.85
C VAL A 160 -17.98 11.02 30.69
N PHE A 161 -17.11 11.15 31.68
CA PHE A 161 -16.76 10.06 32.59
C PHE A 161 -17.96 9.62 33.44
N ASP A 162 -18.70 10.58 33.99
CA ASP A 162 -19.90 10.30 34.80
C ASP A 162 -20.99 9.62 34.00
N ALA A 163 -21.22 10.09 32.76
CA ALA A 163 -22.17 9.48 31.86
C ALA A 163 -21.80 8.01 31.56
N ALA A 164 -20.52 7.74 31.32
CA ALA A 164 -20.03 6.38 31.10
C ALA A 164 -20.16 5.50 32.37
N ALA A 165 -19.84 6.03 33.55
CA ALA A 165 -19.96 5.31 34.82
C ALA A 165 -21.40 4.95 35.16
N VAL A 166 -22.33 5.90 35.00
CA VAL A 166 -23.77 5.67 35.20
C VAL A 166 -24.32 4.66 34.18
N LEU A 167 -23.90 4.76 32.92
CA LEU A 167 -24.33 3.83 31.87
C LEU A 167 -23.81 2.41 32.11
N HIS A 168 -22.52 2.27 32.46
CA HIS A 168 -21.90 0.99 32.79
C HIS A 168 -22.64 0.25 33.91
N ARG A 169 -22.97 0.98 34.99
CA ARG A 169 -23.73 0.40 36.09
C ARG A 169 -25.11 -0.08 35.65
N ARG A 170 -25.85 0.74 34.91
CA ARG A 170 -27.20 0.36 34.40
C ARG A 170 -27.18 -0.86 33.49
N LEU A 171 -26.13 -0.98 32.68
CA LEU A 171 -25.92 -2.14 31.81
C LEU A 171 -25.71 -3.42 32.64
N ASN A 172 -24.88 -3.35 33.69
CA ASN A 172 -24.59 -4.49 34.56
C ASN A 172 -25.78 -4.87 35.48
N ASP A 173 -26.55 -3.89 35.93
CA ASP A 173 -27.73 -4.12 36.77
C ASP A 173 -28.94 -4.62 35.93
N GLY A 174 -28.82 -4.69 34.59
CA GLY A 174 -29.92 -5.02 33.69
C GLY A 174 -31.06 -3.99 33.71
N SER A 175 -30.82 -2.81 34.29
CA SER A 175 -31.82 -1.81 34.64
C SER A 175 -31.93 -0.67 33.61
N LEU A 176 -31.57 -0.91 32.35
CA LEU A 176 -31.70 0.11 31.29
C LEU A 176 -33.14 0.62 31.11
N THR A 177 -34.14 -0.17 31.51
CA THR A 177 -35.57 0.12 31.32
C THR A 177 -36.36 0.42 32.60
N ASN A 178 -35.83 0.17 33.80
CA ASN A 178 -36.62 0.32 35.03
C ASN A 178 -36.72 1.78 35.50
N GLU A 179 -37.95 2.27 35.63
CA GLU A 179 -38.27 3.57 36.20
C GLU A 179 -38.05 3.56 37.72
N ALA A 180 -36.89 4.02 38.17
CA ALA A 180 -36.64 4.61 39.50
C ALA A 180 -37.32 3.94 40.72
N GLY A 181 -37.37 2.61 40.75
CA GLY A 181 -37.93 1.88 41.88
C GLY A 181 -36.87 1.63 42.95
N ASP A 182 -36.79 2.51 43.95
CA ASP A 182 -36.21 2.35 45.30
C ASP A 182 -34.88 1.58 45.50
N GLU A 183 -34.11 1.30 44.45
CA GLU A 183 -32.78 0.71 44.56
C GLU A 183 -31.83 1.74 45.15
N ALA A 184 -31.21 1.38 46.28
CA ALA A 184 -30.28 2.18 47.04
C ALA A 184 -29.27 2.88 46.10
N CYS A 185 -29.49 4.19 45.89
CA CYS A 185 -28.72 5.00 44.97
C CYS A 185 -27.28 5.10 45.49
N ALA A 186 -26.38 4.25 44.99
CA ALA A 186 -24.97 4.52 45.22
C ALA A 186 -24.64 5.86 44.56
N SER A 187 -23.91 6.70 45.28
CA SER A 187 -23.49 8.03 44.88
C SER A 187 -22.73 8.03 43.55
N ILE A 188 -22.64 9.19 42.88
CA ILE A 188 -21.80 9.34 41.68
C ILE A 188 -20.36 8.95 41.99
N SER A 189 -19.86 9.32 43.16
CA SER A 189 -18.51 8.95 43.62
C SER A 189 -18.30 7.43 43.69
N GLU A 190 -19.28 6.69 44.22
CA GLU A 190 -19.24 5.21 44.25
C GLU A 190 -19.29 4.62 42.83
N MET A 191 -20.13 5.17 41.94
CA MET A 191 -20.18 4.75 40.54
C MET A 191 -18.87 5.05 39.80
N ARG A 192 -18.27 6.23 40.01
CA ARG A 192 -16.95 6.60 39.47
C ARG A 192 -15.89 5.61 39.94
N SER A 193 -15.80 5.34 41.24
CA SER A 193 -14.81 4.42 41.79
C SER A 193 -14.97 3.02 41.18
N SER A 194 -16.20 2.49 41.15
CA SER A 194 -16.47 1.18 40.55
C SER A 194 -16.13 1.15 39.05
N PHE A 195 -16.42 2.23 38.31
CA PHE A 195 -16.09 2.32 36.89
C PHE A 195 -14.58 2.48 36.63
N VAL A 196 -13.85 3.21 37.47
CA VAL A 196 -12.37 3.28 37.41
C VAL A 196 -11.77 1.89 37.61
N ASP A 197 -12.26 1.11 38.57
CA ASP A 197 -11.76 -0.25 38.81
C ASP A 197 -12.07 -1.18 37.62
N ALA A 198 -13.27 -1.08 37.05
CA ALA A 198 -13.62 -1.79 35.83
C ALA A 198 -12.74 -1.38 34.63
N LEU A 199 -12.45 -0.08 34.48
CA LEU A 199 -11.54 0.45 33.46
C LEU A 199 -10.10 -0.04 33.67
N ARG A 200 -9.61 -0.12 34.92
CA ARG A 200 -8.28 -0.67 35.20
C ARG A 200 -8.18 -2.12 34.77
N GLU A 201 -9.20 -2.93 35.06
CA GLU A 201 -9.28 -4.32 34.63
C GLU A 201 -9.34 -4.43 33.11
N ASP A 202 -10.22 -3.66 32.46
CA ASP A 202 -10.41 -3.66 31.02
C ASP A 202 -9.16 -3.16 30.26
N TYR A 203 -8.53 -2.06 30.70
CA TYR A 203 -7.25 -1.60 30.12
C TYR A 203 -6.09 -2.55 30.39
N ALA A 204 -6.06 -3.24 31.54
CA ALA A 204 -5.07 -4.29 31.77
C ALA A 204 -5.28 -5.45 30.78
N LYS A 205 -6.52 -5.88 30.60
CA LYS A 205 -6.92 -6.89 29.62
C LYS A 205 -6.57 -6.47 28.20
N GLU A 206 -6.95 -5.27 27.75
CA GLU A 206 -6.63 -4.75 26.41
C GLU A 206 -5.12 -4.60 26.19
N ARG A 207 -4.34 -4.24 27.22
CA ARG A 207 -2.86 -4.27 27.13
C ARG A 207 -2.33 -5.70 26.94
N THR A 208 -2.88 -6.68 27.65
CA THR A 208 -2.52 -8.08 27.45
C THR A 208 -2.94 -8.57 26.05
N LEU A 209 -4.13 -8.19 25.56
CA LEU A 209 -4.58 -8.48 24.19
C LEU A 209 -3.72 -7.80 23.14
N ALA A 210 -3.26 -6.57 23.37
CA ALA A 210 -2.33 -5.85 22.49
C ALA A 210 -0.93 -6.47 22.50
N ALA A 211 -0.51 -7.06 23.62
CA ALA A 211 0.76 -7.79 23.73
C ALA A 211 0.72 -9.19 23.09
N LEU A 212 -0.47 -9.78 22.93
CA LEU A 212 -0.67 -11.05 22.22
C LEU A 212 -0.43 -10.88 20.73
N LEU A 213 0.36 -11.80 20.18
CA LEU A 213 0.77 -11.83 18.78
C LEU A 213 1.39 -10.49 18.33
N GLY A 214 1.97 -9.72 19.25
CA GLY A 214 2.78 -8.55 18.88
C GLY A 214 4.08 -8.99 18.19
N PRO A 215 4.58 -8.26 17.17
CA PRO A 215 5.83 -8.62 16.49
C PRO A 215 6.95 -8.79 17.52
N SER A 216 7.84 -9.78 17.48
CA SER A 216 8.94 -9.80 18.47
C SER A 216 10.01 -8.76 18.10
N GLY A 217 10.51 -7.99 19.08
CA GLY A 217 11.58 -7.00 18.84
C GLY A 217 12.95 -7.62 18.54
N GLN A 218 13.07 -8.95 18.64
CA GLN A 218 14.27 -9.70 18.30
C GLN A 218 14.20 -10.16 16.83
N ALA A 219 15.23 -9.82 16.05
CA ALA A 219 15.29 -9.97 14.59
C ALA A 219 15.31 -11.42 14.06
N LEU A 220 15.05 -12.43 14.90
CA LEU A 220 15.01 -13.85 14.51
C LEU A 220 13.57 -14.36 14.74
N GLN A 221 12.66 -13.93 13.87
CA GLN A 221 11.22 -14.18 13.99
C GLN A 221 10.87 -15.62 13.60
N GLU A 222 10.92 -16.54 14.58
CA GLU A 222 10.20 -17.83 14.53
C GLU A 222 8.91 -17.79 15.37
N THR A 223 8.68 -16.72 16.13
CA THR A 223 7.50 -16.58 17.00
C THR A 223 6.28 -16.08 16.23
N PRO A 224 5.09 -16.68 16.41
CA PRO A 224 3.85 -16.20 15.83
C PRO A 224 3.56 -14.73 16.17
N PHE A 225 3.21 -13.93 15.17
CA PHE A 225 2.77 -12.56 15.38
C PHE A 225 1.73 -12.15 14.32
N PHE A 226 0.89 -11.18 14.65
CA PHE A 226 -0.09 -10.59 13.77
C PHE A 226 0.50 -9.31 13.15
N ASP A 227 0.56 -9.26 11.83
CA ASP A 227 1.15 -8.13 11.09
C ASP A 227 0.14 -7.04 10.73
N GLY A 228 -1.01 -7.01 11.41
CA GLY A 228 -2.16 -6.16 11.09
C GLY A 228 -3.12 -6.78 10.08
N PHE A 229 -2.74 -7.91 9.45
CA PHE A 229 -3.57 -8.55 8.44
C PHE A 229 -3.59 -10.08 8.50
N ALA A 230 -2.52 -10.74 8.93
CA ALA A 230 -2.44 -12.20 9.03
C ALA A 230 -1.54 -12.61 10.20
N ILE A 231 -1.78 -13.79 10.76
CA ILE A 231 -0.86 -14.40 11.73
C ILE A 231 0.30 -15.04 10.96
N ARG A 232 1.49 -14.44 11.08
CA ARG A 232 2.77 -14.88 10.51
C ARG A 232 3.42 -15.93 11.39
N HIS A 233 4.29 -16.77 10.81
CA HIS A 233 5.06 -17.80 11.53
C HIS A 233 4.23 -18.79 12.36
N ALA A 234 2.96 -18.95 12.00
CA ALA A 234 2.05 -19.92 12.62
C ALA A 234 1.54 -20.96 11.61
N LYS A 235 2.13 -21.05 10.42
CA LYS A 235 1.75 -22.02 9.38
C LYS A 235 1.71 -23.44 9.96
N GLY A 236 0.58 -24.12 9.79
CA GLY A 236 0.38 -25.49 10.24
C GLY A 236 0.04 -25.63 11.73
N LYS A 237 -0.02 -24.52 12.49
CA LYS A 237 -0.44 -24.52 13.89
C LYS A 237 -1.96 -24.43 13.99
N SER A 238 -2.53 -25.24 14.86
CA SER A 238 -3.90 -25.08 15.33
C SER A 238 -3.98 -23.92 16.32
N PHE A 239 -5.20 -23.48 16.63
CA PHE A 239 -5.44 -22.53 17.71
C PHE A 239 -4.90 -23.04 19.06
N ASP A 240 -5.09 -24.33 19.34
CA ASP A 240 -4.62 -24.95 20.58
C ASP A 240 -3.10 -25.01 20.69
N ASP A 241 -2.39 -25.17 19.57
CA ASP A 241 -0.93 -25.13 19.57
C ASP A 241 -0.41 -23.78 20.06
N LEU A 242 -1.08 -22.68 19.69
CA LEU A 242 -0.70 -21.32 20.10
C LEU A 242 -0.79 -21.13 21.62
N LEU A 243 -1.69 -21.84 22.32
CA LEU A 243 -1.82 -21.75 23.77
C LEU A 243 -0.59 -22.26 24.53
N THR A 244 0.18 -23.13 23.89
CA THR A 244 1.37 -23.78 24.48
C THR A 244 2.70 -23.15 24.05
N LEU A 245 2.69 -22.22 23.08
CA LEU A 245 3.89 -21.59 22.55
C LEU A 245 4.38 -20.44 23.42
N ASP A 246 5.64 -20.53 23.88
CA ASP A 246 6.26 -19.51 24.74
C ASP A 246 6.41 -18.12 24.07
N GLY A 247 6.26 -18.00 22.75
CA GLY A 247 6.42 -16.75 22.01
C GLY A 247 5.13 -15.97 21.71
N VAL A 248 3.94 -16.48 22.06
CA VAL A 248 2.66 -15.89 21.61
C VAL A 248 2.33 -14.57 22.30
N SER A 249 2.87 -14.31 23.49
CA SER A 249 2.72 -13.02 24.18
C SER A 249 4.08 -12.47 24.60
N ARG A 250 4.24 -11.15 24.43
CA ARG A 250 5.36 -10.40 25.03
C ARG A 250 5.17 -10.19 26.52
N ASP A 251 3.94 -10.28 27.02
CA ASP A 251 3.63 -10.06 28.43
C ASP A 251 3.90 -11.35 29.24
N PRO A 252 4.88 -11.35 30.16
CA PRO A 252 5.15 -12.50 31.01
C PRO A 252 3.95 -12.88 31.90
N ALA A 253 3.02 -11.96 32.18
CA ALA A 253 1.82 -12.24 32.95
C ALA A 253 0.89 -13.22 32.22
N PHE A 254 0.83 -13.18 30.88
CA PHE A 254 0.04 -14.14 30.10
C PHE A 254 0.50 -15.59 30.35
N ARG A 255 1.82 -15.80 30.49
CA ARG A 255 2.40 -17.12 30.82
C ARG A 255 2.16 -17.58 32.25
N ALA A 256 1.71 -16.70 33.14
CA ALA A 256 1.33 -17.06 34.50
C ALA A 256 -0.16 -17.46 34.61
N LEU A 257 -0.97 -17.16 33.59
CA LEU A 257 -2.38 -17.52 33.56
C LEU A 257 -2.59 -19.03 33.36
N ASP A 258 -3.68 -19.56 33.89
CA ASP A 258 -4.16 -20.91 33.58
C ASP A 258 -4.57 -21.04 32.11
N ILE A 259 -4.59 -22.28 31.60
CA ILE A 259 -4.80 -22.56 30.18
C ILE A 259 -6.19 -22.08 29.68
N ASP A 260 -7.22 -22.13 30.54
CA ASP A 260 -8.58 -21.71 30.19
C ASP A 260 -8.70 -20.19 30.08
N LYS A 261 -7.98 -19.44 30.91
CA LYS A 261 -7.88 -17.98 30.78
C LYS A 261 -7.05 -17.58 29.56
N ARG A 262 -5.95 -18.29 29.26
CA ARG A 262 -5.19 -18.06 28.02
C ARG A 262 -6.04 -18.31 26.80
N ARG A 263 -6.80 -19.41 26.79
CA ARG A 263 -7.75 -19.76 25.74
C ARG A 263 -8.73 -18.62 25.49
N ARG A 264 -9.43 -18.16 26.53
CA ARG A 264 -10.40 -17.06 26.42
C ARG A 264 -9.79 -15.77 25.88
N LEU A 265 -8.62 -15.37 26.39
CA LEU A 265 -7.93 -14.16 25.88
C LEU A 265 -7.48 -14.32 24.43
N LEU A 266 -7.01 -15.51 24.03
CA LEU A 266 -6.59 -15.76 22.67
C LEU A 266 -7.80 -15.86 21.71
N GLU A 267 -8.91 -16.46 22.13
CA GLU A 267 -10.18 -16.51 21.37
C GLU A 267 -10.70 -15.09 21.13
N GLU A 268 -10.69 -14.28 22.18
CA GLU A 268 -11.05 -12.87 22.09
C GLU A 268 -10.10 -12.10 21.16
N LYS A 269 -8.79 -12.36 21.23
CA LYS A 269 -7.82 -11.77 20.31
C LYS A 269 -8.09 -12.16 18.85
N PHE A 270 -8.41 -13.43 18.59
CA PHE A 270 -8.77 -13.91 17.25
C PHE A 270 -10.06 -13.23 16.76
N ALA A 271 -11.06 -13.10 17.61
CA ALA A 271 -12.29 -12.36 17.29
C ALA A 271 -12.00 -10.88 16.96
N GLN A 272 -11.14 -10.19 17.75
CA GLN A 272 -10.73 -8.81 17.49
C GLN A 272 -10.03 -8.64 16.12
N MET A 273 -9.24 -9.63 15.70
CA MET A 273 -8.53 -9.63 14.40
C MET A 273 -9.40 -10.16 13.24
N ALA A 274 -10.64 -10.58 13.54
CA ALA A 274 -11.52 -11.33 12.64
C ALA A 274 -10.82 -12.55 12.02
N GLU A 275 -10.02 -13.27 12.82
CA GLU A 275 -9.31 -14.49 12.45
C GLU A 275 -10.06 -15.74 12.90
N SER A 276 -10.09 -16.76 12.05
CA SER A 276 -10.78 -18.02 12.37
C SER A 276 -9.96 -18.90 13.31
N ALA A 277 -10.49 -19.20 14.50
CA ALA A 277 -9.89 -20.17 15.42
C ALA A 277 -10.17 -21.65 15.04
N ASN A 278 -11.11 -21.90 14.12
CA ASN A 278 -11.61 -23.25 13.83
C ASN A 278 -10.75 -24.09 12.88
N PHE A 279 -9.78 -23.47 12.20
CA PHE A 279 -9.00 -24.11 11.15
C PHE A 279 -7.51 -23.88 11.40
N THR A 280 -6.69 -24.84 10.96
CA THR A 280 -5.24 -24.73 11.05
C THR A 280 -4.74 -23.50 10.30
N ILE A 281 -3.91 -22.68 10.95
CA ILE A 281 -3.41 -21.43 10.40
C ILE A 281 -2.57 -21.71 9.15
N GLY A 282 -2.84 -20.97 8.07
CA GLY A 282 -2.24 -21.19 6.75
C GLY A 282 -2.97 -22.21 5.87
N SER A 283 -4.01 -22.89 6.36
CA SER A 283 -4.89 -23.68 5.49
C SER A 283 -5.75 -22.79 4.58
N VAL A 284 -6.31 -23.40 3.53
CA VAL A 284 -7.23 -22.71 2.62
C VAL A 284 -8.52 -22.36 3.35
N GLU A 285 -9.03 -23.30 4.15
CA GLU A 285 -10.22 -23.15 4.99
C GLU A 285 -10.05 -22.01 5.99
N HIS A 286 -8.90 -21.94 6.69
CA HIS A 286 -8.59 -20.83 7.59
C HIS A 286 -8.67 -19.48 6.87
N SER A 287 -8.07 -19.38 5.69
CA SER A 287 -8.05 -18.11 4.96
C SER A 287 -9.39 -17.73 4.34
N LEU A 288 -10.19 -18.71 3.93
CA LEU A 288 -11.57 -18.48 3.48
C LEU A 288 -12.46 -18.04 4.64
N ALA A 289 -12.39 -18.73 5.78
CA ALA A 289 -13.13 -18.40 6.98
C ALA A 289 -12.78 -16.99 7.49
N THR A 290 -11.49 -16.66 7.61
CA THR A 290 -11.03 -15.30 7.97
C THR A 290 -11.53 -14.25 6.96
N ALA A 291 -11.45 -14.52 5.65
CA ALA A 291 -11.96 -13.58 4.64
C ALA A 291 -13.48 -13.37 4.78
N LEU A 292 -14.26 -14.43 5.02
CA LEU A 292 -15.69 -14.35 5.30
C LEU A 292 -15.98 -13.56 6.57
N MET A 293 -15.29 -13.86 7.68
CA MET A 293 -15.42 -13.15 8.95
C MET A 293 -15.22 -11.65 8.78
N ARG A 294 -14.18 -11.24 8.03
CA ARG A 294 -13.90 -9.83 7.74
C ARG A 294 -14.99 -9.16 6.90
N VAL A 295 -15.49 -9.85 5.87
CA VAL A 295 -16.56 -9.30 5.03
C VAL A 295 -17.87 -9.17 5.80
N TYR A 296 -18.28 -10.20 6.56
CA TYR A 296 -19.49 -10.16 7.39
C TYR A 296 -19.38 -9.12 8.49
N SER A 297 -18.23 -9.04 9.18
CA SER A 297 -17.97 -8.03 10.21
C SER A 297 -18.04 -6.61 9.65
N TYR A 298 -17.41 -6.37 8.50
CA TYR A 298 -17.49 -5.07 7.80
C TYR A 298 -18.94 -4.71 7.42
N GLN A 299 -19.74 -5.70 7.03
CA GLN A 299 -21.15 -5.53 6.70
C GLN A 299 -22.07 -5.49 7.93
N ARG A 300 -21.53 -5.66 9.15
CA ARG A 300 -22.28 -5.80 10.40
C ARG A 300 -23.36 -6.89 10.34
N GLN A 301 -23.01 -8.01 9.71
CA GLN A 301 -23.86 -9.18 9.59
C GLN A 301 -23.30 -10.29 10.48
N GLU A 302 -24.20 -11.04 11.12
CA GLU A 302 -23.80 -12.24 11.85
C GLU A 302 -23.23 -13.28 10.88
N MET A 303 -22.10 -13.85 11.26
CA MET A 303 -21.52 -14.95 10.50
C MET A 303 -22.44 -16.18 10.60
N PRO A 304 -22.71 -16.88 9.48
CA PRO A 304 -23.48 -18.12 9.53
C PRO A 304 -22.87 -19.10 10.53
N PRO A 305 -23.65 -19.69 11.46
CA PRO A 305 -23.12 -20.54 12.53
C PRO A 305 -22.51 -21.86 12.01
N ASN A 306 -22.80 -22.25 10.77
CA ASN A 306 -22.44 -23.55 10.20
C ASN A 306 -21.19 -23.52 9.29
N LEU A 307 -20.31 -22.52 9.42
CA LEU A 307 -19.06 -22.45 8.62
C LEU A 307 -17.96 -23.39 9.14
N VAL A 308 -18.35 -24.63 9.50
CA VAL A 308 -17.45 -25.66 10.04
C VAL A 308 -17.00 -26.62 8.95
N SER A 309 -17.82 -26.86 7.92
CA SER A 309 -17.47 -27.73 6.81
C SER A 309 -16.83 -26.94 5.65
N SER A 310 -15.87 -27.57 4.95
CA SER A 310 -15.23 -27.00 3.76
C SER A 310 -16.23 -26.68 2.65
N ALA A 311 -17.29 -27.47 2.51
CA ALA A 311 -18.33 -27.25 1.50
C ALA A 311 -19.17 -26.01 1.82
N ASP A 312 -19.57 -25.84 3.08
CA ASP A 312 -20.34 -24.67 3.53
C ASP A 312 -19.51 -23.39 3.43
N LEU A 313 -18.22 -23.44 3.77
CA LEU A 313 -17.28 -22.33 3.58
C LEU A 313 -17.19 -21.89 2.12
N LEU A 314 -17.02 -22.85 1.21
CA LEU A 314 -16.89 -22.54 -0.21
C LEU A 314 -18.19 -21.95 -0.77
N ALA A 315 -19.34 -22.51 -0.40
CA ALA A 315 -20.64 -21.99 -0.81
C ALA A 315 -20.89 -20.56 -0.28
N ALA A 316 -20.59 -20.31 1.00
CA ALA A 316 -20.70 -18.98 1.59
C ALA A 316 -19.76 -17.97 0.91
N PHE A 317 -18.52 -18.38 0.60
CA PHE A 317 -17.56 -17.53 -0.10
C PHE A 317 -18.00 -17.18 -1.51
N GLN A 318 -18.53 -18.15 -2.27
CA GLN A 318 -19.10 -17.91 -3.60
C GLN A 318 -20.29 -16.95 -3.55
N SER A 319 -21.16 -17.08 -2.53
CA SER A 319 -22.28 -16.16 -2.32
C SER A 319 -21.79 -14.72 -2.05
N VAL A 320 -20.78 -14.56 -1.20
CA VAL A 320 -20.17 -13.25 -0.90
C VAL A 320 -19.52 -12.64 -2.14
N GLU A 321 -18.81 -13.44 -2.93
CA GLU A 321 -18.20 -13.02 -4.18
C GLU A 321 -19.24 -12.55 -5.21
N GLN A 322 -20.31 -13.32 -5.40
CA GLN A 322 -21.40 -12.94 -6.29
C GLN A 322 -22.12 -11.66 -5.82
N ALA A 323 -22.35 -11.51 -4.51
CA ALA A 323 -22.93 -10.30 -3.95
C ALA A 323 -22.02 -9.08 -4.19
N TRP A 324 -20.71 -9.27 -4.04
CA TRP A 324 -19.71 -8.24 -4.31
C TRP A 324 -19.70 -7.82 -5.79
N GLU A 325 -19.73 -8.77 -6.73
CA GLU A 325 -19.79 -8.47 -8.17
C GLU A 325 -21.01 -7.63 -8.56
N GLN A 326 -22.12 -7.78 -7.83
CA GLN A 326 -23.36 -7.04 -8.07
C GLN A 326 -23.37 -5.64 -7.46
N SER A 327 -22.71 -5.44 -6.32
CA SER A 327 -22.94 -4.28 -5.45
C SER A 327 -21.69 -3.56 -4.95
N GLY A 328 -20.51 -4.18 -5.04
CA GLY A 328 -19.25 -3.64 -4.50
C GLY A 328 -19.32 -3.38 -2.99
N THR A 329 -20.06 -4.19 -2.24
CA THR A 329 -20.34 -4.03 -0.79
C THR A 329 -19.10 -4.06 0.12
N TYR A 330 -17.95 -4.48 -0.37
CA TYR A 330 -16.67 -4.47 0.34
C TYR A 330 -15.61 -3.73 -0.49
N PRO A 331 -14.62 -3.02 0.10
CA PRO A 331 -13.65 -2.26 -0.68
C PRO A 331 -12.74 -3.09 -1.60
N TYR A 332 -12.57 -4.37 -1.30
CA TYR A 332 -11.73 -5.29 -2.06
C TYR A 332 -12.52 -6.45 -2.64
N HIS A 333 -12.03 -7.04 -3.71
CA HIS A 333 -12.59 -8.30 -4.19
C HIS A 333 -12.36 -9.41 -3.13
N PRO A 334 -13.39 -10.18 -2.70
CA PRO A 334 -13.24 -11.22 -1.66
C PRO A 334 -12.12 -12.23 -1.96
N ARG A 335 -11.98 -12.62 -3.24
CA ARG A 335 -10.87 -13.48 -3.71
C ARG A 335 -9.47 -12.90 -3.49
N LEU A 336 -9.29 -11.60 -3.66
CA LEU A 336 -8.00 -10.96 -3.41
C LEU A 336 -7.69 -10.91 -1.91
N LEU A 337 -8.71 -10.64 -1.08
CA LEU A 337 -8.59 -10.70 0.39
C LEU A 337 -8.15 -12.10 0.85
N PHE A 338 -8.84 -13.14 0.37
CA PHE A 338 -8.48 -14.55 0.59
C PHE A 338 -7.04 -14.85 0.13
N ALA A 339 -6.69 -14.45 -1.10
CA ALA A 339 -5.39 -14.75 -1.68
C ALA A 339 -4.23 -14.11 -0.92
N ALA A 340 -4.37 -12.83 -0.57
CA ALA A 340 -3.39 -12.11 0.24
C ALA A 340 -3.24 -12.73 1.62
N HIS A 341 -4.36 -13.09 2.26
CA HIS A 341 -4.35 -13.69 3.58
C HIS A 341 -3.68 -15.06 3.58
N LEU A 342 -4.01 -15.90 2.61
CA LEU A 342 -3.42 -17.22 2.45
C LEU A 342 -1.91 -17.14 2.21
N ALA A 343 -1.45 -16.25 1.33
CA ALA A 343 -0.03 -16.07 1.08
C ALA A 343 0.71 -15.64 2.35
N ARG A 344 0.20 -14.65 3.09
CA ARG A 344 0.87 -14.13 4.29
C ARG A 344 0.90 -15.13 5.44
N THR A 345 -0.20 -15.82 5.72
CA THR A 345 -0.23 -16.88 6.76
C THR A 345 0.69 -18.07 6.45
N ASN A 346 1.03 -18.28 5.17
CA ASN A 346 1.99 -19.30 4.73
C ASN A 346 3.43 -18.78 4.59
N ASP A 347 3.69 -17.57 5.07
CA ASP A 347 4.97 -16.88 4.94
C ASP A 347 5.49 -16.73 3.50
N VAL A 348 4.57 -16.69 2.53
CA VAL A 348 4.90 -16.46 1.13
C VAL A 348 5.29 -15.00 0.94
N LYS A 349 6.47 -14.76 0.36
CA LYS A 349 6.98 -13.42 0.09
C LYS A 349 6.58 -13.00 -1.32
N LEU A 350 5.83 -11.91 -1.43
CA LEU A 350 5.52 -11.26 -2.71
C LEU A 350 6.58 -10.18 -2.96
N MET A 351 7.35 -10.31 -4.04
CA MET A 351 8.55 -9.51 -4.29
C MET A 351 8.58 -8.96 -5.72
N SER A 352 9.23 -7.82 -5.91
CA SER A 352 9.66 -7.39 -7.25
C SER A 352 10.92 -8.14 -7.70
N PRO A 353 11.23 -8.16 -9.01
CA PRO A 353 12.55 -8.57 -9.50
C PRO A 353 13.69 -7.82 -8.81
N ASP A 354 13.55 -6.51 -8.59
CA ASP A 354 14.57 -5.68 -7.93
C ASP A 354 14.79 -6.09 -6.47
N ASP A 355 13.70 -6.38 -5.73
CA ASP A 355 13.79 -6.88 -4.35
C ASP A 355 14.53 -8.22 -4.31
N LEU A 356 14.31 -9.08 -5.32
CA LEU A 356 14.99 -10.38 -5.40
C LEU A 356 16.49 -10.19 -5.68
N ILE A 357 16.84 -9.31 -6.62
CA ILE A 357 18.23 -8.94 -6.93
C ILE A 357 18.90 -8.40 -5.68
N LEU A 358 18.25 -7.48 -4.97
CA LEU A 358 18.76 -6.87 -3.74
C LEU A 358 18.98 -7.92 -2.63
N ILE A 359 18.09 -8.90 -2.48
CA ILE A 359 18.30 -10.01 -1.55
C ILE A 359 19.50 -10.86 -1.98
N TYR A 360 19.62 -11.19 -3.26
CA TYR A 360 20.75 -11.94 -3.78
C TYR A 360 22.07 -11.24 -3.50
N GLU A 361 22.18 -9.95 -3.83
CA GLU A 361 23.39 -9.17 -3.63
C GLU A 361 23.77 -9.10 -2.15
N ASN A 362 22.87 -8.59 -1.31
CA ASN A 362 23.18 -8.32 0.10
C ASN A 362 23.32 -9.59 0.97
N GLN A 363 22.61 -10.66 0.63
CA GLN A 363 22.49 -11.83 1.52
C GLN A 363 23.23 -13.05 1.01
N VAL A 364 23.51 -13.15 -0.28
CA VAL A 364 24.19 -14.30 -0.88
C VAL A 364 25.55 -13.90 -1.46
N ALA A 365 25.57 -12.94 -2.38
CA ALA A 365 26.81 -12.54 -3.07
C ALA A 365 27.82 -11.95 -2.08
N ASP A 366 27.41 -10.99 -1.25
CA ASP A 366 28.28 -10.36 -0.26
C ASP A 366 28.86 -11.37 0.74
N VAL A 367 28.03 -12.29 1.23
CA VAL A 367 28.47 -13.34 2.17
C VAL A 367 29.45 -14.32 1.49
N ALA A 368 29.29 -14.56 0.18
CA ALA A 368 30.21 -15.38 -0.59
C ALA A 368 31.55 -14.68 -0.82
N ARG A 369 31.54 -13.38 -1.13
CA ARG A 369 32.76 -12.56 -1.23
C ARG A 369 33.49 -12.46 0.11
N ASP A 370 32.76 -12.28 1.22
CA ASP A 370 33.32 -12.33 2.57
C ASP A 370 33.98 -13.68 2.86
N ALA A 371 33.34 -14.79 2.47
CA ALA A 371 33.92 -16.12 2.66
C ALA A 371 35.21 -16.29 1.84
N GLU A 372 35.23 -15.80 0.60
CA GLU A 372 36.42 -15.78 -0.25
C GLU A 372 37.56 -14.95 0.34
N ALA A 373 37.27 -13.74 0.81
CA ALA A 373 38.25 -12.87 1.48
C ALA A 373 38.87 -13.53 2.73
N ASN A 374 38.13 -14.44 3.37
CA ASN A 374 38.58 -15.25 4.50
C ASN A 374 39.23 -16.60 4.09
N GLY A 375 39.55 -16.80 2.81
CA GLY A 375 40.24 -18.01 2.31
C GLY A 375 39.33 -19.18 1.94
N HIS A 376 38.01 -18.95 1.79
CA HIS A 376 37.02 -19.97 1.42
C HIS A 376 36.34 -19.66 0.06
N PRO A 377 37.05 -19.75 -1.08
CA PRO A 377 36.55 -19.34 -2.41
C PRO A 377 35.49 -20.29 -3.02
N VAL A 378 35.22 -21.42 -2.37
CA VAL A 378 34.31 -22.46 -2.86
C VAL A 378 32.90 -21.90 -3.09
N ALA A 379 32.46 -20.95 -2.27
CA ALA A 379 31.12 -20.39 -2.38
C ALA A 379 30.92 -19.55 -3.64
N LEU A 380 31.81 -18.58 -3.86
CA LEU A 380 31.70 -17.67 -5.00
C LEU A 380 31.83 -18.43 -6.33
N SER A 381 32.86 -19.29 -6.45
CA SER A 381 33.08 -20.10 -7.65
C SER A 381 31.91 -21.02 -7.98
N TRP A 382 31.27 -21.63 -6.98
CA TRP A 382 30.08 -22.46 -7.18
C TRP A 382 28.88 -21.63 -7.67
N ILE A 383 28.66 -20.45 -7.08
CA ILE A 383 27.58 -19.53 -7.47
C ILE A 383 27.75 -19.06 -8.92
N GLU A 384 28.95 -18.62 -9.30
CA GLU A 384 29.27 -18.18 -10.66
C GLU A 384 29.10 -19.30 -11.70
N ALA A 385 29.56 -20.51 -11.37
CA ALA A 385 29.36 -21.69 -12.23
C ALA A 385 27.88 -22.07 -12.40
N ARG A 386 27.02 -21.77 -11.42
CA ARG A 386 25.58 -22.02 -11.50
C ARG A 386 24.88 -20.96 -12.35
N LEU A 387 25.18 -19.68 -12.12
CA LEU A 387 24.55 -18.56 -12.82
C LEU A 387 24.97 -18.48 -14.29
N SER A 388 26.21 -18.85 -14.63
CA SER A 388 26.69 -18.86 -16.03
C SER A 388 25.91 -19.81 -16.96
N ARG A 389 25.14 -20.77 -16.42
CA ARG A 389 24.23 -21.61 -17.21
C ARG A 389 23.08 -20.82 -17.85
N PHE A 390 22.83 -19.62 -17.36
CA PHE A 390 21.83 -18.70 -17.90
C PHE A 390 22.43 -17.66 -18.86
N ASP A 391 23.73 -17.71 -19.14
CA ASP A 391 24.36 -16.87 -20.14
C ASP A 391 23.85 -17.26 -21.53
N GLN A 392 23.28 -16.29 -22.27
CA GLN A 392 22.70 -16.52 -23.59
C GLN A 392 23.45 -15.70 -24.62
N ARG A 393 23.90 -16.35 -25.70
CA ARG A 393 24.54 -15.69 -26.85
C ARG A 393 25.76 -14.84 -26.47
N GLY A 394 26.50 -15.25 -25.44
CA GLY A 394 27.67 -14.52 -24.93
C GLY A 394 27.35 -13.32 -24.03
N VAL A 395 26.08 -13.05 -23.74
CA VAL A 395 25.65 -12.02 -22.79
C VAL A 395 25.53 -12.65 -21.40
N LYS A 396 26.21 -12.07 -20.41
CA LYS A 396 26.16 -12.54 -19.02
C LYS A 396 24.75 -12.43 -18.45
N TRP A 397 24.31 -13.36 -17.61
CA TRP A 397 22.96 -13.41 -17.03
C TRP A 397 22.50 -12.06 -16.43
N HIS A 398 23.37 -11.33 -15.73
CA HIS A 398 23.05 -10.04 -15.09
C HIS A 398 22.94 -8.86 -16.08
N GLN A 399 23.33 -9.05 -17.34
CA GLN A 399 23.19 -8.07 -18.43
C GLN A 399 21.97 -8.36 -19.32
N GLN A 400 21.25 -9.46 -19.06
CA GLN A 400 20.03 -9.82 -19.78
C GLN A 400 18.80 -9.13 -19.14
N GLY A 401 17.61 -9.28 -19.74
CA GLY A 401 16.37 -8.70 -19.19
C GLY A 401 15.95 -9.32 -17.85
N ASP A 402 15.09 -8.62 -17.12
CA ASP A 402 14.69 -8.95 -15.73
C ASP A 402 14.12 -10.35 -15.58
N GLU A 403 13.42 -10.87 -16.59
CA GLU A 403 12.90 -12.23 -16.59
C GLU A 403 14.02 -13.28 -16.48
N VAL A 404 15.13 -13.09 -17.21
CA VAL A 404 16.26 -14.02 -17.17
C VAL A 404 17.02 -13.88 -15.86
N LYS A 405 17.24 -12.64 -15.38
CA LYS A 405 17.88 -12.40 -14.08
C LYS A 405 17.10 -13.06 -12.95
N THR A 406 15.79 -12.82 -12.91
CA THR A 406 14.87 -13.41 -11.94
C THR A 406 14.97 -14.93 -11.95
N ARG A 407 14.84 -15.55 -13.13
CA ARG A 407 14.92 -17.01 -13.28
C ARG A 407 16.27 -17.57 -12.85
N ALA A 408 17.37 -16.87 -13.15
CA ALA A 408 18.71 -17.29 -12.75
C ALA A 408 18.88 -17.27 -11.22
N ILE A 409 18.39 -16.21 -10.56
CA ILE A 409 18.46 -16.07 -9.10
C ILE A 409 17.54 -17.06 -8.39
N GLU A 410 16.32 -17.28 -8.88
CA GLU A 410 15.41 -18.30 -8.33
C GLU A 410 16.03 -19.70 -8.42
N ALA A 411 16.59 -20.05 -9.59
CA ALA A 411 17.26 -21.34 -9.78
C ALA A 411 18.52 -21.49 -8.91
N LEU A 412 19.20 -20.38 -8.58
CA LEU A 412 20.30 -20.37 -7.62
C LEU A 412 19.80 -20.62 -6.20
N PHE A 413 18.74 -19.94 -5.77
CA PHE A 413 18.17 -20.12 -4.43
C PHE A 413 17.66 -21.55 -4.20
N ASP A 414 17.02 -22.15 -5.22
CA ASP A 414 16.61 -23.55 -5.16
C ASP A 414 17.81 -24.49 -5.02
N ALA A 415 18.88 -24.26 -5.78
CA ALA A 415 20.09 -25.08 -5.72
C ALA A 415 20.83 -24.93 -4.38
N LEU A 416 20.88 -23.72 -3.82
CA LEU A 416 21.43 -23.49 -2.48
C LEU A 416 20.55 -24.15 -1.41
N ALA A 417 19.22 -24.11 -1.56
CA ALA A 417 18.32 -24.78 -0.62
C ALA A 417 18.56 -26.29 -0.63
N GLU A 418 18.66 -26.93 -1.80
CA GLU A 418 19.00 -28.35 -1.92
C GLU A 418 20.37 -28.68 -1.32
N ALA A 419 21.40 -27.88 -1.64
CA ALA A 419 22.74 -28.13 -1.15
C ALA A 419 22.88 -27.97 0.37
N ALA A 420 22.01 -27.18 1.02
CA ALA A 420 22.01 -27.06 2.49
C ALA A 420 21.62 -28.37 3.21
N ASP A 421 20.85 -29.25 2.54
CA ASP A 421 20.46 -30.57 3.05
C ASP A 421 21.46 -31.68 2.67
N GLY A 422 22.37 -31.41 1.74
CA GLY A 422 23.39 -32.35 1.28
C GLY A 422 24.76 -32.22 1.95
N ASP A 423 25.69 -33.01 1.43
CA ASP A 423 27.12 -33.03 1.80
C ASP A 423 28.02 -32.36 0.74
N GLU A 424 27.44 -31.54 -0.15
CA GLU A 424 28.21 -30.81 -1.16
C GLU A 424 29.21 -29.83 -0.52
N PRO A 425 30.31 -29.47 -1.21
CA PRO A 425 31.28 -28.49 -0.70
C PRO A 425 30.66 -27.12 -0.33
N ILE A 426 29.53 -26.76 -0.94
CA ILE A 426 28.78 -25.52 -0.67
C ILE A 426 27.84 -25.63 0.55
N ALA A 427 27.62 -26.82 1.10
CA ALA A 427 26.55 -27.10 2.05
C ALA A 427 26.65 -26.28 3.35
N GLU A 428 27.85 -26.04 3.87
CA GLU A 428 28.05 -25.21 5.06
C GLU A 428 27.64 -23.74 4.81
N PHE A 429 28.07 -23.18 3.68
CA PHE A 429 27.65 -21.85 3.25
C PHE A 429 26.13 -21.79 3.06
N ALA A 430 25.56 -22.76 2.37
CA ALA A 430 24.13 -22.85 2.12
C ALA A 430 23.31 -22.94 3.42
N ARG A 431 23.77 -23.70 4.43
CA ARG A 431 23.18 -23.73 5.78
C ARG A 431 23.27 -22.38 6.49
N LYS A 432 24.37 -21.65 6.34
CA LYS A 432 24.53 -20.28 6.87
C LYS A 432 23.53 -19.32 6.23
N ILE A 433 23.36 -19.36 4.90
CA ILE A 433 22.37 -18.54 4.18
C ILE A 433 20.94 -18.94 4.57
N ARG A 434 20.66 -20.25 4.72
CA ARG A 434 19.36 -20.75 5.22
C ARG A 434 19.05 -20.24 6.62
N LYS A 435 20.02 -20.24 7.55
CA LYS A 435 19.87 -19.74 8.92
C LYS A 435 19.54 -18.24 8.98
N LYS A 436 19.95 -17.45 7.98
CA LYS A 436 19.55 -16.04 7.83
C LYS A 436 18.10 -15.86 7.34
N GLY A 437 17.39 -16.94 7.02
CA GLY A 437 16.04 -16.90 6.45
C GLY A 437 16.01 -16.55 4.96
N THR A 438 17.16 -16.31 4.33
CA THR A 438 17.28 -15.93 2.91
C THR A 438 16.75 -17.02 1.99
N LEU A 439 17.02 -18.30 2.29
CA LEU A 439 16.54 -19.45 1.51
C LEU A 439 15.17 -19.97 1.98
N SER A 440 14.61 -19.41 3.04
CA SER A 440 13.34 -19.89 3.60
C SER A 440 12.12 -19.28 2.89
N GLY A 441 11.12 -20.11 2.62
CA GLY A 441 9.80 -19.71 2.14
C GLY A 441 9.63 -19.77 0.61
N GLU A 442 8.37 -19.91 0.21
CA GLU A 442 7.92 -19.76 -1.17
C GLU A 442 7.92 -18.26 -1.52
N ARG A 443 8.34 -17.91 -2.74
CA ARG A 443 8.38 -16.53 -3.23
C ARG A 443 7.48 -16.42 -4.45
N LEU A 444 6.76 -15.31 -4.54
CA LEU A 444 5.95 -14.93 -5.68
C LEU A 444 6.57 -13.66 -6.26
N ILE A 445 7.09 -13.75 -7.49
CA ILE A 445 7.84 -12.65 -8.10
C ILE A 445 7.02 -12.03 -9.22
N ALA A 446 6.86 -10.72 -9.16
CA ALA A 446 6.16 -9.97 -10.19
C ALA A 446 6.60 -8.50 -10.23
N ALA A 447 6.90 -8.01 -11.44
CA ALA A 447 7.43 -6.67 -11.67
C ALA A 447 6.47 -5.56 -11.22
N ASP A 448 5.25 -5.59 -11.74
CA ASP A 448 4.24 -4.56 -11.51
C ASP A 448 3.08 -5.06 -10.63
N LYS A 449 2.22 -4.12 -10.24
CA LYS A 449 1.06 -4.36 -9.36
C LYS A 449 0.04 -5.34 -9.95
N GLN A 450 -0.24 -5.25 -11.24
CA GLN A 450 -1.21 -6.12 -11.90
C GLN A 450 -0.67 -7.55 -11.96
N SER A 451 0.60 -7.70 -12.34
CA SER A 451 1.32 -8.97 -12.30
C SER A 451 1.35 -9.56 -10.89
N ARG A 452 1.60 -8.76 -9.84
CA ARG A 452 1.55 -9.21 -8.44
C ARG A 452 0.17 -9.72 -8.04
N THR A 453 -0.89 -9.00 -8.43
CA THR A 453 -2.28 -9.40 -8.17
C THR A 453 -2.59 -10.72 -8.89
N ASN A 454 -2.18 -10.86 -10.15
CA ASN A 454 -2.40 -12.06 -10.94
C ASN A 454 -1.66 -13.26 -10.37
N VAL A 455 -0.40 -13.12 -9.98
CA VAL A 455 0.40 -14.19 -9.38
C VAL A 455 -0.19 -14.62 -8.02
N LEU A 456 -0.64 -13.66 -7.21
CA LEU A 456 -1.27 -13.93 -5.93
C LEU A 456 -2.61 -14.67 -6.08
N LEU A 457 -3.45 -14.24 -7.03
CA LEU A 457 -4.70 -14.94 -7.37
C LEU A 457 -4.43 -16.33 -7.95
N ALA A 458 -3.41 -16.48 -8.80
CA ALA A 458 -3.02 -17.78 -9.33
C ALA A 458 -2.59 -18.71 -8.20
N TYR A 459 -1.74 -18.25 -7.28
CA TYR A 459 -1.34 -19.00 -6.08
C TYR A 459 -2.55 -19.46 -5.26
N ALA A 460 -3.49 -18.56 -5.00
CA ALA A 460 -4.68 -18.87 -4.20
C ALA A 460 -5.63 -19.84 -4.91
N ASN A 461 -5.82 -19.68 -6.23
CA ASN A 461 -6.63 -20.60 -7.04
C ASN A 461 -6.00 -22.00 -7.12
N GLU A 462 -4.68 -22.09 -7.26
CA GLU A 462 -3.96 -23.37 -7.21
C GLU A 462 -4.20 -24.08 -5.88
N ARG A 463 -4.09 -23.35 -4.76
CA ARG A 463 -4.32 -23.88 -3.42
C ARG A 463 -5.77 -24.31 -3.21
N ALA A 464 -6.73 -23.51 -3.66
CA ALA A 464 -8.15 -23.84 -3.58
C ALA A 464 -8.51 -25.05 -4.44
N LEU A 465 -7.91 -25.18 -5.63
CA LEU A 465 -8.10 -26.36 -6.49
C LEU A 465 -7.55 -27.63 -5.82
N ALA A 466 -6.40 -27.56 -5.15
CA ALA A 466 -5.84 -28.70 -4.43
C ALA A 466 -6.65 -29.12 -3.19
N ALA A 467 -7.39 -28.18 -2.58
CA ALA A 467 -8.22 -28.39 -1.39
C ALA A 467 -9.65 -28.84 -1.72
N PHE A 468 -10.30 -28.20 -2.68
CA PHE A 468 -11.72 -28.40 -3.00
C PHE A 468 -11.99 -28.93 -4.39
N GLY A 469 -10.97 -28.98 -5.26
CA GLY A 469 -11.13 -29.55 -6.60
C GLY A 469 -11.39 -31.04 -6.54
N GLU A 470 -12.22 -31.51 -7.47
CA GLU A 470 -12.45 -32.94 -7.63
C GLU A 470 -11.24 -33.60 -8.30
N PRO A 471 -10.75 -34.73 -7.78
CA PRO A 471 -9.70 -35.48 -8.46
C PRO A 471 -10.21 -35.95 -9.83
N PRO A 472 -9.34 -35.96 -10.86
CA PRO A 472 -9.71 -36.46 -12.17
C PRO A 472 -10.10 -37.93 -12.07
N ARG A 473 -11.26 -38.28 -12.62
CA ARG A 473 -11.77 -39.66 -12.68
C ARG A 473 -12.17 -39.99 -14.10
N PHE A 474 -11.82 -41.18 -14.55
CA PHE A 474 -12.31 -41.69 -15.84
C PHE A 474 -13.69 -42.33 -15.65
N ASP A 475 -14.74 -41.62 -16.06
CA ASP A 475 -16.07 -42.20 -16.18
C ASP A 475 -16.21 -42.88 -17.56
N ARG A 476 -16.20 -44.21 -17.56
CA ARG A 476 -16.29 -45.04 -18.76
C ARG A 476 -17.58 -44.80 -19.55
N ARG A 477 -18.71 -44.55 -18.87
CA ARG A 477 -20.01 -44.28 -19.51
C ARG A 477 -19.99 -42.90 -20.16
N HIS A 478 -19.43 -41.91 -19.47
CA HIS A 478 -19.24 -40.58 -20.06
C HIS A 478 -18.29 -40.61 -21.26
N ALA A 479 -17.19 -41.36 -21.18
CA ALA A 479 -16.25 -41.54 -22.29
C ALA A 479 -16.92 -42.22 -23.49
N ALA A 480 -17.73 -43.26 -23.27
CA ALA A 480 -18.51 -43.91 -24.32
C ALA A 480 -19.50 -42.94 -25.01
N ALA A 481 -20.23 -42.13 -24.22
CA ALA A 481 -21.11 -41.10 -24.74
C ALA A 481 -20.35 -40.06 -25.58
N ALA A 482 -19.19 -39.58 -25.11
CA ALA A 482 -18.36 -38.62 -25.83
C ALA A 482 -17.79 -39.20 -27.14
N ILE A 483 -17.38 -40.48 -27.14
CA ILE A 483 -16.92 -41.18 -28.35
C ILE A 483 -18.05 -41.26 -29.38
N LEU A 484 -19.25 -41.67 -28.96
CA LEU A 484 -20.40 -41.77 -29.85
C LEU A 484 -20.84 -40.40 -30.38
N ALA A 485 -20.84 -39.36 -29.55
CA ALA A 485 -21.11 -37.98 -29.97
C ALA A 485 -20.12 -37.51 -31.05
N ALA A 486 -18.82 -37.80 -30.88
CA ALA A 486 -17.79 -37.49 -31.86
C ALA A 486 -17.97 -38.26 -33.19
N GLN A 487 -18.75 -39.34 -33.19
CA GLN A 487 -19.12 -40.09 -34.40
C GLN A 487 -20.43 -39.59 -35.05
N GLY A 488 -21.02 -38.51 -34.54
CA GLY A 488 -22.22 -37.88 -35.10
C GLY A 488 -23.54 -38.35 -34.49
N ILE A 489 -23.51 -39.08 -33.36
CA ILE A 489 -24.73 -39.44 -32.62
C ILE A 489 -25.15 -38.23 -31.77
N ASP A 490 -26.38 -37.75 -31.96
CA ASP A 490 -26.90 -36.62 -31.18
C ASP A 490 -27.22 -37.00 -29.72
N ALA A 491 -27.40 -35.98 -28.87
CA ALA A 491 -27.58 -36.18 -27.43
C ALA A 491 -28.89 -36.90 -27.08
N ASP A 492 -29.92 -36.79 -27.91
CA ASP A 492 -31.21 -37.45 -27.69
C ASP A 492 -31.06 -38.96 -28.01
N ALA A 493 -30.41 -39.29 -29.12
CA ALA A 493 -30.10 -40.66 -29.51
C ALA A 493 -29.16 -41.39 -28.54
N LEU A 494 -28.34 -40.66 -27.77
CA LEU A 494 -27.51 -41.24 -26.70
C LEU A 494 -28.34 -41.77 -25.52
N ALA A 495 -29.53 -41.20 -25.29
CA ALA A 495 -30.45 -41.58 -24.23
C ALA A 495 -31.52 -42.59 -24.68
N ASP A 496 -31.75 -42.73 -25.99
CA ASP A 496 -32.75 -43.65 -26.54
C ASP A 496 -32.44 -45.11 -26.21
N GLU A 497 -33.36 -45.74 -25.47
CA GLU A 497 -33.31 -47.17 -25.13
C GLU A 497 -33.80 -48.02 -26.30
N ARG A 498 -33.06 -49.08 -26.63
CA ARG A 498 -33.40 -50.02 -27.72
C ARG A 498 -32.99 -51.45 -27.41
N GLU A 499 -33.62 -52.39 -28.09
CA GLU A 499 -33.11 -53.76 -28.13
C GLU A 499 -31.90 -53.85 -29.07
N TYR A 500 -30.85 -54.52 -28.62
CA TYR A 500 -29.67 -54.83 -29.43
C TYR A 500 -29.20 -56.28 -29.23
N VAL A 501 -28.51 -56.80 -30.24
CA VAL A 501 -28.05 -58.19 -30.27
C VAL A 501 -26.52 -58.25 -30.28
N LEU A 502 -25.96 -59.01 -29.34
CA LEU A 502 -24.54 -59.35 -29.28
C LEU A 502 -24.35 -60.74 -29.87
N ALA A 503 -23.69 -60.81 -31.03
CA ALA A 503 -23.36 -62.09 -31.67
C ALA A 503 -22.15 -62.74 -30.95
N SER A 504 -22.30 -64.01 -30.56
CA SER A 504 -21.16 -64.83 -30.12
C SER A 504 -20.30 -65.25 -31.31
N ASP A 505 -19.07 -65.68 -31.04
CA ASP A 505 -18.22 -66.34 -32.04
C ASP A 505 -18.81 -67.70 -32.49
N ASN A 506 -19.74 -68.26 -31.71
CA ASN A 506 -20.62 -69.32 -32.17
C ASN A 506 -21.86 -68.71 -32.88
N PRO A 507 -22.05 -68.92 -34.20
CA PRO A 507 -23.15 -68.33 -34.95
C PRO A 507 -24.54 -68.73 -34.43
N ASN A 508 -24.64 -69.79 -33.61
CA ASN A 508 -25.90 -70.24 -33.02
C ASN A 508 -26.22 -69.63 -31.64
N VAL A 509 -25.33 -68.80 -31.08
CA VAL A 509 -25.51 -68.19 -29.76
C VAL A 509 -25.50 -66.67 -29.92
N SER A 510 -26.63 -66.03 -29.66
CA SER A 510 -26.73 -64.56 -29.60
C SER A 510 -27.42 -64.16 -28.31
N THR A 511 -26.96 -63.07 -27.70
CA THR A 511 -27.56 -62.51 -26.50
C THR A 511 -28.30 -61.24 -26.87
N ARG A 512 -29.60 -61.18 -26.59
CA ARG A 512 -30.38 -59.96 -26.72
C ARG A 512 -30.32 -59.18 -25.42
N LYS A 513 -30.11 -57.87 -25.51
CA LYS A 513 -30.11 -56.94 -24.38
C LYS A 513 -30.97 -55.72 -24.72
N PHE A 514 -31.34 -54.97 -23.69
CA PHE A 514 -32.11 -53.73 -23.78
C PHE A 514 -31.38 -52.65 -22.97
N GLY A 515 -31.18 -51.48 -23.56
CA GLY A 515 -30.46 -50.37 -22.95
C GLY A 515 -30.22 -49.24 -23.94
N SER A 516 -29.54 -48.17 -23.53
CA SER A 516 -29.22 -47.08 -24.45
C SER A 516 -28.10 -47.45 -25.42
N ILE A 517 -27.87 -46.65 -26.46
CA ILE A 517 -26.73 -46.84 -27.37
C ILE A 517 -25.37 -46.80 -26.63
N VAL A 518 -25.29 -46.08 -25.50
CA VAL A 518 -24.12 -46.07 -24.62
C VAL A 518 -23.96 -47.41 -23.91
N ASP A 519 -25.06 -48.00 -23.43
CA ASP A 519 -25.05 -49.33 -22.82
C ASP A 519 -24.65 -50.41 -23.84
N GLU A 520 -25.15 -50.32 -25.08
CA GLU A 520 -24.72 -51.20 -26.19
C GLU A 520 -23.22 -51.07 -26.46
N PHE A 521 -22.71 -49.85 -26.52
CA PHE A 521 -21.29 -49.60 -26.76
C PHE A 521 -20.41 -50.20 -25.65
N LEU A 522 -20.77 -49.99 -24.38
CA LEU A 522 -20.04 -50.55 -23.22
C LEU A 522 -20.11 -52.08 -23.20
N ASP A 523 -21.29 -52.65 -23.45
CA ASP A 523 -21.47 -54.10 -23.53
C ASP A 523 -20.64 -54.74 -24.63
N ARG A 524 -20.55 -54.09 -25.80
CA ARG A 524 -19.71 -54.54 -26.92
C ARG A 524 -18.22 -54.39 -26.61
N ALA A 525 -17.80 -53.38 -25.84
CA ALA A 525 -16.43 -53.26 -25.38
C ALA A 525 -16.04 -54.42 -24.43
N ASP A 526 -16.97 -54.78 -23.54
CA ASP A 526 -16.83 -55.88 -22.59
C ASP A 526 -16.93 -57.27 -23.24
N TRP A 527 -17.46 -57.37 -24.47
CA TRP A 527 -17.70 -58.64 -25.14
C TRP A 527 -16.43 -59.34 -25.62
N THR A 528 -16.17 -60.56 -25.15
CA THR A 528 -14.91 -61.28 -25.44
C THR A 528 -14.77 -61.78 -26.89
N GLY A 529 -15.89 -61.94 -27.61
CA GLY A 529 -15.91 -62.45 -28.99
C GLY A 529 -15.50 -61.42 -30.06
N LEU A 530 -14.86 -61.90 -31.12
CA LEU A 530 -14.37 -61.06 -32.22
C LEU A 530 -15.50 -60.41 -33.01
N VAL A 531 -16.60 -61.14 -33.23
CA VAL A 531 -17.72 -60.64 -34.06
C VAL A 531 -18.61 -59.67 -33.27
N GLY A 532 -18.93 -60.00 -32.01
CA GLY A 532 -19.81 -59.19 -31.16
C GLY A 532 -19.19 -57.88 -30.66
N SER A 533 -17.85 -57.75 -30.70
CA SER A 533 -17.14 -56.55 -30.24
C SER A 533 -17.15 -55.37 -31.21
N ARG A 534 -17.80 -55.50 -32.38
CA ARG A 534 -17.96 -54.43 -33.37
C ARG A 534 -19.36 -53.83 -33.29
N MET A 535 -19.46 -52.52 -33.44
CA MET A 535 -20.72 -51.76 -33.42
C MET A 535 -20.88 -51.00 -34.73
N TRP A 536 -22.06 -51.10 -35.34
CA TRP A 536 -22.41 -50.33 -36.54
C TRP A 536 -23.25 -49.14 -36.12
N LEU A 537 -22.78 -47.93 -36.42
CA LEU A 537 -23.49 -46.68 -36.14
C LEU A 537 -24.38 -46.30 -37.33
N SER A 538 -23.93 -46.64 -38.54
CA SER A 538 -24.66 -46.52 -39.80
C SER A 538 -24.19 -47.63 -40.76
N PRO A 539 -24.84 -47.84 -41.92
CA PRO A 539 -24.40 -48.85 -42.90
C PRO A 539 -22.93 -48.72 -43.33
N ASP A 540 -22.40 -47.49 -43.34
CA ASP A 540 -21.04 -47.20 -43.80
C ASP A 540 -20.06 -46.91 -42.66
N GLN A 541 -20.52 -46.89 -41.40
CA GLN A 541 -19.73 -46.48 -40.24
C GLN A 541 -19.71 -47.55 -39.17
N GLN A 542 -18.53 -48.15 -38.99
CA GLN A 542 -18.25 -49.13 -37.97
C GLN A 542 -17.27 -48.56 -36.94
N ILE A 543 -17.53 -48.83 -35.67
CA ILE A 543 -16.60 -48.56 -34.56
C ILE A 543 -16.30 -49.87 -33.84
N VAL A 544 -15.10 -49.96 -33.27
CA VAL A 544 -14.71 -51.02 -32.33
C VAL A 544 -14.71 -50.40 -30.93
N PRO A 545 -15.80 -50.50 -30.15
CA PRO A 545 -15.94 -49.83 -28.86
C PRO A 545 -14.76 -50.04 -27.91
N ARG A 546 -14.19 -51.26 -27.89
CA ARG A 546 -13.01 -51.58 -27.08
C ARG A 546 -11.80 -50.72 -27.42
N GLU A 547 -11.42 -50.68 -28.70
CA GLU A 547 -10.23 -49.94 -29.14
C GLU A 547 -10.43 -48.43 -28.92
N ALA A 548 -11.66 -47.95 -29.13
CA ALA A 548 -12.02 -46.56 -28.89
C ALA A 548 -11.94 -46.19 -27.39
N LEU A 549 -12.44 -47.04 -26.49
CA LEU A 549 -12.31 -46.85 -25.04
C LEU A 549 -10.87 -46.96 -24.57
N GLU A 550 -10.11 -47.94 -25.06
CA GLU A 550 -8.69 -48.08 -24.73
C GLU A 550 -7.90 -46.84 -25.15
N GLN A 551 -8.20 -46.28 -26.33
CA GLN A 551 -7.59 -45.04 -26.77
C GLN A 551 -7.98 -43.87 -25.86
N ALA A 552 -9.24 -43.78 -25.43
CA ALA A 552 -9.71 -42.77 -24.49
C ALA A 552 -9.02 -42.88 -23.12
N GLU A 553 -8.86 -44.10 -22.60
CA GLU A 553 -8.16 -44.38 -21.34
C GLU A 553 -6.68 -44.02 -21.41
N ARG A 554 -5.98 -44.38 -22.50
CA ARG A 554 -4.58 -43.98 -22.72
C ARG A 554 -4.42 -42.48 -22.80
N ARG A 555 -5.35 -41.78 -23.47
CA ARG A 555 -5.38 -40.31 -23.53
C ARG A 555 -5.61 -39.71 -22.15
N PHE A 556 -6.57 -40.25 -21.38
CA PHE A 556 -6.82 -39.84 -20.00
C PHE A 556 -5.56 -40.02 -19.12
N ASN A 557 -4.96 -41.22 -19.14
CA ASN A 557 -3.76 -41.53 -18.37
C ASN A 557 -2.56 -40.63 -18.74
N THR A 558 -2.42 -40.28 -20.03
CA THR A 558 -1.38 -39.35 -20.49
C THR A 558 -1.68 -37.91 -20.04
N ALA A 559 -2.96 -37.51 -20.05
CA ALA A 559 -3.40 -36.19 -19.62
C ALA A 559 -3.24 -35.98 -18.10
N LEU A 560 -3.30 -37.03 -17.28
CA LEU A 560 -3.11 -36.95 -15.81
C LEU A 560 -1.80 -36.24 -15.41
N LEU A 561 -0.71 -36.40 -16.18
CA LEU A 561 0.58 -35.75 -15.91
C LEU A 561 0.54 -34.22 -16.08
N HIS A 562 -0.48 -33.70 -16.75
CA HIS A 562 -0.68 -32.28 -17.00
C HIS A 562 -2.01 -31.79 -16.44
N ASP A 563 -2.74 -32.64 -15.73
CA ASP A 563 -4.01 -32.28 -15.14
C ASP A 563 -3.81 -31.21 -14.04
N PRO A 564 -4.52 -30.07 -14.10
CA PRO A 564 -4.33 -28.98 -13.15
C PRO A 564 -4.53 -29.40 -11.69
N TRP A 565 -5.47 -30.31 -11.39
CA TRP A 565 -5.68 -30.80 -10.04
C TRP A 565 -4.49 -31.65 -9.59
N VAL A 566 -3.99 -32.56 -10.44
CA VAL A 566 -2.81 -33.39 -10.11
C VAL A 566 -1.58 -32.52 -9.85
N VAL A 567 -1.32 -31.52 -10.71
CA VAL A 567 -0.18 -30.59 -10.55
C VAL A 567 -0.30 -29.77 -9.27
N THR A 568 -1.48 -29.23 -8.97
CA THR A 568 -1.69 -28.42 -7.76
C THR A 568 -1.66 -29.27 -6.50
N ARG A 569 -2.20 -30.50 -6.53
CA ARG A 569 -2.10 -31.46 -5.43
C ARG A 569 -0.66 -31.88 -5.17
N ALA A 570 0.15 -32.07 -6.22
CA ALA A 570 1.58 -32.33 -6.09
C ALA A 570 2.32 -31.19 -5.38
N LYS A 571 2.08 -29.94 -5.82
CA LYS A 571 2.62 -28.75 -5.14
C LYS A 571 2.19 -28.70 -3.67
N GLU A 572 0.94 -29.02 -3.37
CA GLU A 572 0.42 -29.01 -2.00
C GLU A 572 1.07 -30.06 -1.10
N MET A 573 1.27 -31.28 -1.61
CA MET A 573 1.98 -32.33 -0.87
C MET A 573 3.44 -31.95 -0.59
N LEU A 574 4.11 -31.23 -1.49
CA LEU A 574 5.45 -30.71 -1.25
C LEU A 574 5.44 -29.65 -0.13
N ARG A 575 4.50 -28.69 -0.18
CA ARG A 575 4.35 -27.67 0.87
C ARG A 575 4.05 -28.27 2.24
N ALA A 576 3.23 -29.32 2.31
CA ALA A 576 2.92 -30.04 3.55
C ALA A 576 4.15 -30.75 4.13
N LYS A 577 5.10 -31.17 3.29
CA LYS A 577 6.41 -31.72 3.69
C LYS A 577 7.43 -30.63 4.06
N GLY A 578 7.06 -29.35 4.00
CA GLY A 578 7.97 -28.23 4.20
C GLY A 578 8.93 -27.98 3.03
N LEU A 579 8.70 -28.61 1.88
CA LEU A 579 9.52 -28.47 0.68
C LEU A 579 9.00 -27.35 -0.22
N VAL A 580 9.92 -26.60 -0.84
CA VAL A 580 9.57 -25.56 -1.83
C VAL A 580 9.16 -26.24 -3.14
N PRO A 581 8.00 -25.90 -3.75
CA PRO A 581 7.53 -26.53 -4.99
C PRO A 581 8.34 -26.08 -6.23
N ASN A 582 9.52 -26.65 -6.44
CA ASN A 582 10.30 -26.43 -7.67
C ASN A 582 9.86 -27.39 -8.80
N ALA A 583 10.23 -27.08 -10.05
CA ALA A 583 9.74 -27.81 -11.23
C ALA A 583 10.07 -29.32 -11.20
N GLN A 584 11.25 -29.71 -10.72
CA GLN A 584 11.68 -31.10 -10.66
C GLN A 584 10.91 -31.88 -9.58
N ALA A 585 10.81 -31.32 -8.37
CA ALA A 585 10.07 -31.92 -7.27
C ALA A 585 8.59 -32.06 -7.62
N VAL A 586 8.01 -31.04 -8.26
CA VAL A 586 6.61 -31.07 -8.74
C VAL A 586 6.44 -32.17 -9.77
N THR A 587 7.32 -32.28 -10.77
CA THR A 587 7.22 -33.33 -11.81
C THR A 587 7.28 -34.74 -11.21
N ALA A 588 8.21 -34.99 -10.27
CA ALA A 588 8.31 -36.27 -9.59
C ALA A 588 7.05 -36.59 -8.76
N GLN A 589 6.53 -35.61 -8.02
CA GLN A 589 5.34 -35.78 -7.20
C GLN A 589 4.06 -35.90 -8.05
N VAL A 590 3.99 -35.24 -9.22
CA VAL A 590 2.91 -35.40 -10.21
C VAL A 590 2.89 -36.82 -10.75
N ALA A 591 4.03 -37.38 -11.14
CA ALA A 591 4.11 -38.76 -11.61
C ALA A 591 3.66 -39.76 -10.54
N ALA A 592 4.03 -39.51 -9.27
CA ALA A 592 3.60 -40.33 -8.15
C ALA A 592 2.07 -40.27 -7.93
N ILE A 593 1.46 -39.08 -7.94
CA ILE A 593 0.01 -38.94 -7.78
C ILE A 593 -0.72 -39.52 -8.98
N ALA A 594 -0.28 -39.22 -10.20
CA ALA A 594 -0.91 -39.70 -11.43
C ALA A 594 -1.00 -41.24 -11.46
N ALA A 595 0.03 -41.93 -10.94
CA ALA A 595 0.04 -43.39 -10.86
C ALA A 595 -1.15 -43.97 -10.05
N ASP A 596 -1.61 -43.27 -9.02
CA ASP A 596 -2.76 -43.70 -8.19
C ASP A 596 -4.12 -43.47 -8.89
N PHE A 597 -4.16 -42.62 -9.93
CA PHE A 597 -5.37 -42.30 -10.71
C PHE A 597 -5.39 -42.93 -12.11
N VAL A 598 -4.35 -43.68 -12.48
CA VAL A 598 -4.30 -44.39 -13.76
C VAL A 598 -5.48 -45.34 -13.85
N THR A 599 -6.26 -45.19 -14.91
CA THR A 599 -7.35 -46.13 -15.22
C THR A 599 -6.80 -47.34 -15.94
N GLU A 600 -7.21 -48.53 -15.51
CA GLU A 600 -6.87 -49.78 -16.17
C GLU A 600 -7.36 -49.79 -17.62
N THR A 601 -6.47 -50.11 -18.56
CA THR A 601 -6.82 -50.18 -19.99
C THR A 601 -7.77 -51.35 -20.28
N GLU A 602 -8.62 -51.23 -21.30
CA GLU A 602 -9.50 -52.33 -21.74
C GLU A 602 -8.73 -53.63 -22.07
N THR A 603 -7.51 -53.54 -22.61
CA THR A 603 -6.65 -54.71 -22.85
C THR A 603 -6.23 -55.37 -21.54
N HIS A 604 -5.92 -54.60 -20.50
CA HIS A 604 -5.63 -55.13 -19.16
C HIS A 604 -6.87 -55.79 -18.56
N ARG A 605 -8.04 -55.12 -18.60
CA ARG A 605 -9.31 -55.69 -18.12
C ARG A 605 -9.70 -56.98 -18.83
N ARG A 606 -9.45 -57.07 -20.14
CA ARG A 606 -9.65 -58.32 -20.90
C ARG A 606 -8.70 -59.43 -20.43
N ALA A 607 -7.43 -59.10 -20.20
CA ALA A 607 -6.45 -60.07 -19.71
C ALA A 607 -6.82 -60.58 -18.31
N VAL A 608 -7.22 -59.68 -17.41
CA VAL A 608 -7.68 -60.01 -16.05
C VAL A 608 -8.94 -60.87 -16.10
N ARG A 609 -9.97 -60.49 -16.87
CA ARG A 609 -11.19 -61.32 -17.02
C ARG A 609 -10.92 -62.67 -17.70
N GLY A 610 -10.01 -62.71 -18.67
CA GLY A 610 -9.56 -63.95 -19.29
C GLY A 610 -8.86 -64.86 -18.28
N PHE A 611 -8.11 -64.26 -17.35
CA PHE A 611 -7.44 -64.94 -16.25
C PHE A 611 -8.43 -65.37 -15.15
N GLU A 612 -9.42 -64.55 -14.78
CA GLU A 612 -10.51 -64.89 -13.87
C GLU A 612 -11.38 -66.04 -14.41
N THR A 613 -11.68 -66.04 -15.71
CA THR A 613 -12.39 -67.13 -16.38
C THR A 613 -11.57 -68.43 -16.35
N TRP A 614 -10.24 -68.32 -16.37
CA TRP A 614 -9.33 -69.46 -16.27
C TRP A 614 -9.13 -69.95 -14.83
N ILE A 615 -8.99 -69.04 -13.84
CA ILE A 615 -8.91 -69.37 -12.41
C ILE A 615 -10.23 -69.99 -11.92
N GLY A 616 -11.37 -69.48 -12.38
CA GLY A 616 -12.70 -70.04 -12.09
C GLY A 616 -12.89 -71.49 -12.56
N THR A 617 -12.03 -71.97 -13.48
CA THR A 617 -12.00 -73.38 -13.90
C THR A 617 -11.05 -74.27 -13.08
N VAL A 618 -10.32 -73.74 -12.10
CA VAL A 618 -9.39 -74.50 -11.22
C VAL A 618 -9.99 -74.69 -9.82
N PRO A 619 -10.39 -75.92 -9.41
CA PRO A 619 -11.25 -76.17 -8.23
C PRO A 619 -10.72 -75.78 -6.84
N VAL A 620 -9.50 -75.28 -6.70
CA VAL A 620 -8.85 -75.00 -5.39
C VAL A 620 -8.39 -73.53 -5.25
N ALA A 621 -8.12 -72.84 -6.36
CA ALA A 621 -7.61 -71.45 -6.34
C ALA A 621 -8.74 -70.41 -6.26
N GLY A 622 -9.90 -70.69 -6.87
CA GLY A 622 -11.06 -69.78 -6.88
C GLY A 622 -11.61 -69.39 -5.50
N PRO A 623 -11.65 -70.28 -4.49
CA PRO A 623 -12.13 -69.93 -3.15
C PRO A 623 -11.21 -68.97 -2.38
N LEU A 624 -9.88 -69.08 -2.52
CA LEU A 624 -8.91 -68.18 -1.86
C LEU A 624 -8.93 -66.76 -2.46
N TYR A 625 -9.10 -66.68 -3.78
CA TYR A 625 -9.21 -65.42 -4.52
C TYR A 625 -10.47 -64.62 -4.10
N ASN A 626 -11.62 -65.30 -3.98
CA ASN A 626 -12.87 -64.65 -3.54
C ASN A 626 -12.83 -64.13 -2.09
N ILE A 627 -12.01 -64.74 -1.22
CA ILE A 627 -11.79 -64.27 0.16
C ILE A 627 -10.94 -63.00 0.14
N GLU A 628 -9.82 -62.99 -0.59
CA GLU A 628 -8.93 -61.84 -0.70
C GLU A 628 -9.64 -60.62 -1.31
N GLU A 629 -10.41 -60.84 -2.38
CA GLU A 629 -11.06 -59.78 -3.12
C GLU A 629 -12.32 -59.25 -2.43
N GLY A 630 -13.06 -60.11 -1.71
CA GLY A 630 -14.15 -59.69 -0.83
C GLY A 630 -13.68 -58.82 0.34
N VAL A 631 -12.49 -59.11 0.90
CA VAL A 631 -11.85 -58.30 1.95
C VAL A 631 -11.34 -56.97 1.39
N ARG A 632 -10.74 -56.97 0.18
CA ARG A 632 -10.18 -55.77 -0.45
C ARG A 632 -11.25 -54.75 -0.88
N HIS A 633 -12.47 -55.21 -1.18
CA HIS A 633 -13.53 -54.36 -1.73
C HIS A 633 -14.76 -54.16 -0.81
N HIS A 634 -14.68 -54.58 0.46
CA HIS A 634 -15.77 -54.43 1.43
C HIS A 634 -17.13 -55.04 0.98
N ASP A 635 -17.10 -56.05 0.11
CA ASP A 635 -18.29 -56.76 -0.37
C ASP A 635 -18.54 -58.00 0.50
N ALA A 636 -19.39 -57.82 1.51
CA ALA A 636 -19.68 -58.83 2.51
C ALA A 636 -20.34 -60.10 1.95
N ALA A 637 -21.06 -60.04 0.81
CA ALA A 637 -21.70 -61.21 0.23
C ALA A 637 -20.69 -62.13 -0.47
N ARG A 638 -19.70 -61.53 -1.15
CA ARG A 638 -18.59 -62.26 -1.81
C ARG A 638 -17.59 -62.84 -0.80
N ALA A 639 -17.25 -62.09 0.25
CA ALA A 639 -16.43 -62.59 1.35
C ALA A 639 -17.13 -63.74 2.10
N ALA A 640 -18.44 -63.62 2.39
CA ALA A 640 -19.21 -64.63 3.11
C ALA A 640 -19.35 -65.97 2.38
N LEU A 641 -19.42 -65.97 1.04
CA LEU A 641 -19.42 -67.20 0.23
C LEU A 641 -18.08 -67.96 0.27
N GLY A 642 -16.96 -67.26 0.44
CA GLY A 642 -15.64 -67.85 0.70
C GLY A 642 -15.47 -68.33 2.14
N PHE A 643 -16.05 -67.61 3.11
CA PHE A 643 -16.00 -67.95 4.54
C PHE A 643 -16.98 -69.03 4.99
N LEU A 644 -18.04 -69.34 4.22
CA LEU A 644 -18.97 -70.45 4.50
C LEU A 644 -18.32 -71.85 4.51
N PHE A 645 -17.04 -71.97 4.14
CA PHE A 645 -16.25 -73.20 4.25
C PHE A 645 -15.30 -73.27 5.48
N LEU A 646 -15.16 -72.22 6.29
CA LEU A 646 -14.28 -72.19 7.49
C LEU A 646 -14.86 -71.20 8.54
N GLY A 647 -15.50 -71.69 9.62
CA GLY A 647 -16.48 -70.90 10.41
C GLY A 647 -16.02 -70.09 11.66
N VAL A 648 -16.95 -69.19 12.08
CA VAL A 648 -17.29 -68.60 13.44
C VAL A 648 -16.24 -67.65 14.10
N ASP A 649 -16.45 -66.39 14.59
CA ASP A 649 -17.55 -65.61 15.23
C ASP A 649 -17.28 -64.04 15.28
N LEU A 650 -18.37 -63.23 15.41
CA LEU A 650 -18.59 -61.87 16.03
C LEU A 650 -18.04 -60.46 15.51
N PHE A 651 -19.00 -59.56 15.13
CA PHE A 651 -19.23 -58.06 15.34
C PHE A 651 -18.13 -56.99 14.99
N ASP A 652 -18.33 -55.76 14.45
CA ASP A 652 -19.47 -54.81 14.24
C ASP A 652 -19.11 -53.61 13.27
N LEU A 653 -20.13 -52.87 12.77
CA LEU A 653 -20.17 -51.50 12.15
C LEU A 653 -19.56 -51.28 10.74
N SER A 654 -20.16 -50.64 9.71
CA SER A 654 -21.17 -49.55 9.56
C SER A 654 -21.59 -49.49 8.06
N MET A 655 -22.83 -49.18 7.64
CA MET A 655 -23.35 -47.83 7.28
C MET A 655 -24.64 -48.06 6.46
N SER A 656 -25.70 -47.29 6.70
CA SER A 656 -26.90 -47.29 5.87
C SER A 656 -27.45 -45.87 5.66
N GLY A 657 -27.62 -45.50 4.39
CA GLY A 657 -28.63 -44.54 3.88
C GLY A 657 -28.16 -43.08 3.76
N GLY A 658 -28.34 -42.37 2.64
CA GLY A 658 -28.99 -42.69 1.37
C GLY A 658 -29.51 -41.40 0.68
N GLY A 659 -29.40 -41.36 -0.66
CA GLY A 659 -30.21 -40.55 -1.60
C GLY A 659 -29.85 -39.06 -1.76
N GLY A 660 -29.81 -38.45 -2.96
CA GLY A 660 -30.06 -38.92 -4.32
C GLY A 660 -29.88 -37.78 -5.36
N ARG A 661 -29.62 -38.20 -6.62
CA ARG A 661 -29.95 -37.62 -7.98
C ARG A 661 -29.98 -36.09 -8.16
N SER A 662 -29.54 -35.47 -9.27
CA SER A 662 -29.00 -35.85 -10.58
C SER A 662 -28.80 -34.54 -11.38
N GLY A 663 -27.83 -34.45 -12.30
CA GLY A 663 -27.98 -33.60 -13.49
C GLY A 663 -26.76 -32.82 -13.99
N VAL A 664 -26.30 -33.26 -15.16
CA VAL A 664 -25.60 -32.52 -16.23
C VAL A 664 -24.09 -32.27 -16.05
N ALA A 665 -23.34 -32.99 -16.88
CA ALA A 665 -21.95 -32.70 -17.23
C ALA A 665 -21.85 -31.31 -17.86
N ALA A 666 -21.01 -30.46 -17.27
CA ALA A 666 -20.53 -29.24 -17.88
C ALA A 666 -19.05 -29.09 -17.57
N GLU A 667 -18.30 -28.62 -18.57
CA GLU A 667 -16.90 -28.27 -18.51
C GLU A 667 -16.54 -27.52 -17.20
N HIS A 668 -15.42 -27.92 -16.59
CA HIS A 668 -14.99 -27.52 -15.24
C HIS A 668 -15.16 -26.00 -14.98
N PRO A 669 -16.12 -25.57 -14.13
CA PRO A 669 -16.45 -24.16 -13.96
C PRO A 669 -15.43 -23.37 -13.11
N VAL A 670 -14.42 -24.03 -12.55
CA VAL A 670 -13.44 -23.42 -11.63
C VAL A 670 -12.29 -22.71 -12.36
N SER A 671 -12.11 -22.89 -13.68
CA SER A 671 -11.01 -22.22 -14.42
C SER A 671 -11.49 -21.17 -15.43
N VAL A 672 -12.66 -21.36 -16.04
CA VAL A 672 -13.15 -20.47 -17.12
C VAL A 672 -13.92 -19.27 -16.60
N ARG A 673 -14.68 -19.40 -15.49
CA ARG A 673 -15.35 -18.24 -14.83
C ARG A 673 -14.40 -17.36 -14.01
N PHE A 674 -13.14 -17.75 -13.88
CA PHE A 674 -12.13 -17.02 -13.11
C PHE A 674 -11.39 -15.94 -13.91
N ARG A 675 -11.56 -15.87 -15.24
CA ARG A 675 -10.86 -14.90 -16.11
C ARG A 675 -11.56 -13.55 -16.27
N HIS A 676 -12.81 -13.37 -15.82
CA HIS A 676 -13.56 -12.13 -16.06
C HIS A 676 -13.46 -11.05 -14.96
N ALA A 677 -12.77 -11.31 -13.85
CA ALA A 677 -12.61 -10.34 -12.77
C ALA A 677 -11.45 -9.33 -12.96
N THR A 678 -10.50 -9.59 -13.86
CA THR A 678 -9.32 -8.72 -14.04
C THR A 678 -9.62 -7.37 -14.72
N ALA A 679 -10.75 -7.24 -15.42
CA ALA A 679 -11.10 -6.02 -16.16
C ALA A 679 -11.76 -4.91 -15.31
N ARG A 680 -12.04 -5.14 -14.03
CA ARG A 680 -12.67 -4.15 -13.12
C ARG A 680 -11.91 -3.91 -11.81
N VAL A 681 -10.71 -4.49 -11.65
CA VAL A 681 -9.84 -4.17 -10.50
C VAL A 681 -9.14 -2.85 -10.81
N ASP A 682 -9.85 -1.74 -10.60
CA ASP A 682 -9.26 -0.41 -10.69
C ASP A 682 -8.13 -0.27 -9.68
N GLY A 683 -7.03 0.32 -10.16
CA GLY A 683 -5.70 0.29 -9.57
C GLY A 683 -5.48 1.05 -8.26
N ALA A 684 -6.42 1.10 -7.32
CA ALA A 684 -6.17 1.61 -5.96
C ALA A 684 -5.43 0.57 -5.09
N SER A 685 -4.28 0.99 -4.53
CA SER A 685 -3.47 0.36 -3.45
C SER A 685 -3.75 -1.10 -3.04
N VAL A 686 -2.86 -2.02 -3.42
CA VAL A 686 -2.73 -3.32 -2.73
C VAL A 686 -1.43 -3.27 -1.93
N ASP A 687 -1.42 -2.39 -0.94
CA ASP A 687 -0.77 -2.70 0.32
C ASP A 687 -1.89 -2.92 1.33
N ILE A 688 -2.48 -4.12 1.28
CA ILE A 688 -3.63 -4.49 2.12
C ILE A 688 -3.22 -4.46 3.61
N ALA A 689 -1.92 -4.58 3.93
CA ALA A 689 -1.45 -4.60 5.31
C ALA A 689 -1.30 -3.23 5.95
N THR A 690 -1.23 -2.15 5.17
CA THR A 690 -1.10 -0.79 5.72
C THR A 690 -2.36 0.03 5.61
N HIS A 691 -3.47 -0.50 5.05
CA HIS A 691 -4.68 0.29 4.91
C HIS A 691 -5.39 0.38 6.27
N PRO A 692 -5.27 1.51 7.01
CA PRO A 692 -5.75 1.58 8.39
C PRO A 692 -7.27 1.48 8.43
N LEU A 693 -7.96 1.76 7.32
CA LEU A 693 -9.42 1.80 7.21
C LEU A 693 -10.11 0.45 7.41
N VAL A 694 -9.49 -0.69 7.07
CA VAL A 694 -10.14 -2.00 7.34
C VAL A 694 -10.01 -2.33 8.82
N VAL A 695 -8.81 -2.14 9.38
CA VAL A 695 -8.57 -2.32 10.82
C VAL A 695 -9.43 -1.34 11.62
N ASP A 696 -9.46 -0.07 11.23
CA ASP A 696 -10.27 1.00 11.82
C ASP A 696 -11.77 0.70 11.69
N ALA A 697 -12.25 0.22 10.54
CA ALA A 697 -13.65 -0.20 10.40
C ALA A 697 -14.01 -1.40 11.29
N LEU A 698 -13.07 -2.32 11.55
CA LEU A 698 -13.25 -3.46 12.46
C LEU A 698 -13.12 -3.05 13.94
N THR A 699 -12.38 -1.99 14.25
CA THR A 699 -12.19 -1.48 15.62
C THR A 699 -13.16 -0.37 15.98
N ARG A 700 -13.86 0.24 15.00
CA ARG A 700 -14.87 1.26 15.24
C ARG A 700 -15.96 0.69 16.13
N THR A 701 -16.18 1.36 17.25
CA THR A 701 -17.27 1.08 18.16
C THR A 701 -18.60 1.18 17.41
N THR A 702 -19.46 0.15 17.52
CA THR A 702 -20.89 0.27 17.24
C THR A 702 -21.42 1.55 17.88
N PRO A 703 -21.99 2.51 17.12
CA PRO A 703 -22.50 3.72 17.72
C PRO A 703 -23.66 3.36 18.66
N ILE A 704 -23.43 3.49 19.97
CA ILE A 704 -24.43 3.24 21.04
C ILE A 704 -25.53 4.29 21.04
N ALA A 705 -25.41 5.34 20.22
CA ALA A 705 -26.45 6.34 20.12
C ALA A 705 -27.70 5.73 19.45
N LEU A 706 -28.88 6.02 20.01
CA LEU A 706 -30.17 5.84 19.35
C LEU A 706 -30.06 6.40 17.95
N ARG A 707 -30.69 5.67 17.03
CA ARG A 707 -30.85 6.16 15.69
C ARG A 707 -31.57 7.51 15.78
N ASP A 708 -30.92 8.57 15.32
CA ASP A 708 -31.41 9.95 15.43
C ASP A 708 -31.40 10.53 16.86
N ALA A 709 -30.53 10.04 17.74
CA ALA A 709 -30.32 10.58 19.07
C ALA A 709 -30.02 12.09 19.10
N SER A 710 -29.29 12.58 18.10
CA SER A 710 -29.01 14.00 17.93
C SER A 710 -30.22 14.81 17.48
N VAL A 711 -31.34 14.15 17.11
CA VAL A 711 -32.58 14.79 16.67
C VAL A 711 -33.51 15.02 17.86
N PRO A 712 -33.83 16.27 18.21
CA PRO A 712 -34.77 16.60 19.29
C PRO A 712 -36.12 15.92 19.08
N ALA A 713 -36.80 15.60 20.18
CA ALA A 713 -38.08 14.89 20.15
C ALA A 713 -39.11 15.52 19.17
N ALA A 714 -39.19 16.85 19.11
CA ALA A 714 -40.08 17.58 18.21
C ALA A 714 -39.76 17.39 16.71
N ALA A 715 -38.53 17.01 16.38
CA ALA A 715 -38.05 16.81 15.01
C ALA A 715 -37.96 15.34 14.59
N LYS A 716 -38.15 14.37 15.51
CA LYS A 716 -38.14 12.93 15.19
C LYS A 716 -39.11 12.51 14.08
N PRO A 717 -40.34 13.08 13.95
CA PRO A 717 -41.21 12.78 12.81
C PRO A 717 -40.60 13.16 11.46
N VAL A 718 -39.82 14.25 11.44
CA VAL A 718 -39.12 14.74 10.25
C VAL A 718 -37.97 13.78 9.90
N ALA A 719 -37.19 13.34 10.88
CA ALA A 719 -36.11 12.39 10.64
C ALA A 719 -36.60 11.03 10.11
N ARG A 720 -37.73 10.52 10.63
CA ARG A 720 -38.35 9.27 10.14
C ARG A 720 -38.71 9.33 8.65
N ARG A 721 -39.24 10.49 8.21
CA ARG A 721 -39.55 10.73 6.79
C ARG A 721 -38.31 10.63 5.91
N VAL A 722 -37.22 11.29 6.30
CA VAL A 722 -35.94 11.20 5.58
C VAL A 722 -35.44 9.76 5.50
N ARG A 723 -35.48 9.02 6.60
CA ARG A 723 -35.06 7.60 6.63
C ARG A 723 -35.93 6.68 5.78
N SER A 724 -37.21 7.01 5.60
CA SER A 724 -38.09 6.28 4.69
C SER A 724 -37.78 6.53 3.20
N GLY A 725 -36.74 7.32 2.91
CA GLY A 725 -36.35 7.71 1.55
C GLY A 725 -37.15 8.88 1.01
N GLU A 726 -37.96 9.54 1.84
CA GLU A 726 -38.68 10.74 1.43
C GLU A 726 -37.68 11.87 1.18
N LYS A 727 -37.65 12.34 -0.06
CA LYS A 727 -36.76 13.43 -0.49
C LYS A 727 -37.38 14.77 -0.10
N GLN A 728 -36.53 15.80 0.06
CA GLN A 728 -36.96 17.19 0.31
C GLN A 728 -37.76 17.38 1.61
N VAL A 729 -37.49 16.56 2.61
CA VAL A 729 -38.07 16.72 3.94
C VAL A 729 -37.41 17.93 4.61
N ARG A 730 -38.22 18.82 5.18
CA ARG A 730 -37.72 20.06 5.80
C ARG A 730 -38.04 20.10 7.29
N TRP A 731 -37.12 20.69 8.06
CA TRP A 731 -37.31 21.09 9.44
C TRP A 731 -37.09 22.59 9.53
N ARG A 732 -38.15 23.34 9.87
CA ARG A 732 -38.20 24.79 9.67
C ARG A 732 -37.86 25.11 8.20
N ASP A 733 -36.84 25.93 7.97
CA ASP A 733 -36.37 26.31 6.65
C ASP A 733 -35.18 25.47 6.15
N TYR A 734 -34.76 24.45 6.90
CA TYR A 734 -33.61 23.60 6.56
C TYR A 734 -34.04 22.29 5.92
N ASP A 735 -33.31 21.84 4.90
CA ASP A 735 -33.47 20.48 4.38
C ASP A 735 -32.93 19.51 5.42
N VAL A 736 -33.59 18.37 5.61
CA VAL A 736 -33.12 17.31 6.50
C VAL A 736 -32.60 16.18 5.64
N VAL A 737 -31.38 15.75 5.91
CA VAL A 737 -30.67 14.77 5.09
C VAL A 737 -30.13 13.63 5.93
N HIS A 738 -29.89 12.50 5.26
CA HIS A 738 -29.24 11.33 5.84
C HIS A 738 -27.78 11.31 5.40
N LEU A 739 -26.89 11.47 6.38
CA LEU A 739 -25.46 11.23 6.22
C LEU A 739 -25.22 9.73 6.17
N ALA A 740 -24.84 9.22 5.01
CA ALA A 740 -24.75 7.80 4.74
C ALA A 740 -23.50 7.14 5.37
N ASP A 741 -22.42 7.90 5.53
CA ASP A 741 -21.18 7.51 6.22
C ASP A 741 -21.33 7.45 7.74
N GLU A 742 -22.09 8.37 8.32
CA GLU A 742 -22.32 8.44 9.78
C GLU A 742 -23.62 7.77 10.24
N ASP A 743 -24.48 7.31 9.31
CA ASP A 743 -25.88 6.92 9.54
C ASP A 743 -26.69 7.93 10.40
N ARG A 744 -26.46 9.23 10.20
CA ARG A 744 -27.05 10.31 11.03
C ARG A 744 -28.02 11.18 10.24
N ILE A 745 -29.10 11.62 10.89
CA ILE A 745 -30.06 12.55 10.30
C ILE A 745 -29.83 13.95 10.88
N ILE A 746 -29.57 14.89 10.00
CA ILE A 746 -29.25 16.26 10.38
C ILE A 746 -29.98 17.27 9.51
N PRO A 747 -30.35 18.44 10.04
CA PRO A 747 -30.76 19.54 9.19
C PRO A 747 -29.50 20.12 8.57
N VAL A 748 -29.58 20.41 7.29
CA VAL A 748 -28.51 21.05 6.55
C VAL A 748 -29.00 22.37 6.01
N SER A 749 -28.16 23.39 6.20
CA SER A 749 -28.28 24.59 5.40
C SER A 749 -27.49 24.37 4.12
N ASN A 750 -28.16 24.38 2.97
CA ASN A 750 -27.47 24.54 1.70
C ASN A 750 -27.07 26.00 1.57
N ARG A 751 -25.82 26.29 1.92
CA ARG A 751 -25.19 27.55 1.57
C ARG A 751 -24.22 27.22 0.49
N ASN A 752 -24.41 27.88 -0.62
CA ASN A 752 -23.38 27.91 -1.62
C ASN A 752 -23.00 26.55 -2.21
N GLY A 753 -24.01 25.71 -2.51
CA GLY A 753 -23.78 24.36 -3.02
C GLY A 753 -23.10 23.43 -2.02
N ALA A 754 -22.89 23.89 -0.78
CA ALA A 754 -22.37 23.13 0.34
C ALA A 754 -23.45 22.96 1.39
N PHE A 755 -23.61 21.72 1.84
CA PHE A 755 -24.51 21.42 2.94
C PHE A 755 -23.69 21.58 4.21
N TYR A 756 -24.20 22.33 5.18
CA TYR A 756 -23.57 22.47 6.49
C TYR A 756 -24.51 21.96 7.56
N GLU A 757 -23.99 21.20 8.51
CA GLU A 757 -24.76 20.72 9.66
C GLU A 757 -25.31 21.93 10.43
N VAL A 758 -26.63 21.92 10.63
CA VAL A 758 -27.35 22.87 11.47
C VAL A 758 -27.67 22.17 12.78
N ASP A 759 -27.39 22.83 13.89
CA ASP A 759 -27.75 22.33 15.20
C ASP A 759 -29.28 22.36 15.35
N TRP A 760 -29.86 21.20 15.65
CA TRP A 760 -31.31 21.02 15.75
C TRP A 760 -31.98 21.86 16.86
N ARG A 761 -31.24 22.31 17.89
CA ARG A 761 -31.82 23.07 19.01
C ARG A 761 -31.77 24.56 18.70
N THR A 762 -30.61 25.05 18.29
CA THR A 762 -30.35 26.46 18.06
C THR A 762 -30.81 26.93 16.67
N GLY A 763 -30.89 26.03 15.69
CA GLY A 763 -31.05 26.39 14.28
C GLY A 763 -29.83 27.12 13.71
N GLN A 764 -28.72 27.18 14.46
CA GLN A 764 -27.48 27.79 13.99
C GLN A 764 -26.58 26.72 13.38
N ARG A 765 -25.63 27.14 12.54
CA ARG A 765 -24.60 26.23 12.00
C ARG A 765 -23.81 25.63 13.15
N ALA A 766 -23.68 24.30 13.18
CA ALA A 766 -22.86 23.62 14.18
C ALA A 766 -21.40 24.07 14.04
N ARG A 767 -20.83 24.64 15.11
CA ARG A 767 -19.42 25.09 15.10
C ARG A 767 -18.50 23.87 14.95
N GLY A 768 -17.52 23.97 14.06
CA GLY A 768 -16.54 22.91 13.80
C GLY A 768 -17.04 21.74 12.96
N ALA A 769 -18.31 21.71 12.52
CA ALA A 769 -18.80 20.64 11.65
C ALA A 769 -18.20 20.77 10.23
N ALA A 770 -17.70 19.64 9.72
CA ALA A 770 -17.19 19.54 8.35
C ALA A 770 -18.28 19.85 7.31
N PRO A 771 -17.92 20.35 6.11
CA PRO A 771 -18.87 20.52 5.02
C PRO A 771 -19.43 19.17 4.56
N ILE A 772 -20.74 19.09 4.36
CA ILE A 772 -21.42 17.91 3.88
C ILE A 772 -21.57 17.99 2.36
N GLU A 773 -21.19 16.92 1.68
CA GLU A 773 -21.34 16.78 0.25
C GLU A 773 -22.53 15.88 -0.11
N ARG A 774 -23.24 16.23 -1.17
CA ARG A 774 -24.27 15.38 -1.77
C ARG A 774 -23.67 14.72 -3.00
N ASP A 775 -23.57 13.39 -2.98
CA ASP A 775 -23.19 12.63 -4.17
C ASP A 775 -24.23 12.85 -5.27
N PRO A 776 -23.84 13.40 -6.44
CA PRO A 776 -24.78 13.71 -7.51
C PRO A 776 -25.39 12.46 -8.15
N ALA A 777 -24.68 11.32 -8.15
CA ALA A 777 -25.15 10.08 -8.76
C ALA A 777 -26.18 9.38 -7.88
N THR A 778 -25.89 9.24 -6.58
CA THR A 778 -26.78 8.52 -5.65
C THR A 778 -27.76 9.43 -4.92
N GLY A 779 -27.49 10.74 -4.87
CA GLY A 779 -28.23 11.72 -4.10
C GLY A 779 -28.01 11.64 -2.58
N ARG A 780 -27.10 10.77 -2.11
CA ARG A 780 -26.76 10.56 -0.69
C ARG A 780 -25.81 11.64 -0.18
N PHE A 781 -25.79 11.87 1.14
CA PHE A 781 -24.97 12.91 1.77
C PHE A 781 -23.84 12.28 2.61
N TYR A 782 -22.68 12.95 2.69
CA TYR A 782 -21.47 12.48 3.39
C TYR A 782 -20.75 13.67 4.05
N THR A 783 -20.17 13.52 5.25
CA THR A 783 -19.44 14.61 5.97
C THR A 783 -18.00 14.76 5.53
N GLU A 784 -17.39 13.68 5.07
CA GLU A 784 -16.15 13.73 4.31
C GLU A 784 -16.39 13.08 2.97
N ARG A 785 -16.22 13.86 1.90
CA ARG A 785 -15.81 13.23 0.66
C ARG A 785 -14.49 12.53 1.00
N ARG A 786 -14.47 11.20 0.95
CA ARG A 786 -13.38 10.49 0.29
C ARG A 786 -13.35 11.12 -1.10
N ALA A 787 -12.75 12.30 -1.23
CA ALA A 787 -12.38 12.80 -2.52
C ALA A 787 -11.64 11.61 -3.10
N ALA A 788 -12.16 11.08 -4.21
CA ALA A 788 -11.35 10.24 -5.05
C ALA A 788 -10.14 11.13 -5.35
N ARG A 789 -9.12 11.02 -4.50
CA ARG A 789 -7.79 11.53 -4.71
C ARG A 789 -7.52 11.05 -6.13
N PRO A 790 -7.35 11.92 -7.14
CA PRO A 790 -7.39 11.50 -8.54
C PRO A 790 -6.59 10.22 -8.68
N THR A 791 -7.29 9.10 -8.89
CA THR A 791 -6.85 7.78 -8.40
C THR A 791 -5.80 7.14 -9.30
N GLY A 792 -5.32 7.86 -10.32
CA GLY A 792 -4.21 7.42 -11.15
C GLY A 792 -3.67 8.53 -12.04
N ALA A 793 -2.44 8.33 -12.51
CA ALA A 793 -1.83 9.14 -13.57
C ALA A 793 -2.69 9.14 -14.87
N SER A 794 -3.52 8.11 -15.09
CA SER A 794 -4.44 8.02 -16.23
C SER A 794 -5.48 9.13 -16.28
N ASP A 795 -5.95 9.61 -15.11
CA ASP A 795 -6.97 10.67 -15.06
C ASP A 795 -6.39 12.05 -15.38
N VAL A 796 -5.09 12.25 -15.14
CA VAL A 796 -4.40 13.52 -15.41
C VAL A 796 -4.11 13.67 -16.90
N GLU A 797 -3.73 12.58 -17.55
CA GLU A 797 -3.42 12.54 -18.99
C GLU A 797 -4.61 12.92 -19.88
N ALA A 798 -5.83 12.53 -19.49
CA ALA A 798 -7.06 12.85 -20.21
C ALA A 798 -7.56 14.28 -20.00
N ARG A 799 -6.84 15.11 -19.23
CA ARG A 799 -7.27 16.48 -18.96
C ARG A 799 -6.98 17.37 -20.14
N MET A 800 -7.93 18.25 -20.45
CA MET A 800 -7.84 19.18 -21.57
C MET A 800 -6.55 20.03 -21.53
N THR A 801 -6.16 20.52 -20.35
CA THR A 801 -4.90 21.26 -20.17
C THR A 801 -3.70 20.42 -20.64
N VAL A 802 -3.62 19.16 -20.20
CA VAL A 802 -2.49 18.26 -20.49
C VAL A 802 -2.44 17.90 -21.98
N GLU A 803 -3.57 17.50 -22.54
CA GLU A 803 -3.68 17.15 -23.97
C GLU A 803 -3.27 18.32 -24.87
N GLN A 804 -3.78 19.53 -24.58
CA GLN A 804 -3.47 20.71 -25.38
C GLN A 804 -2.00 21.12 -25.26
N VAL A 805 -1.44 21.13 -24.06
CA VAL A 805 -0.02 21.48 -23.85
C VAL A 805 0.89 20.48 -24.59
N LYS A 806 0.64 19.17 -24.46
CA LYS A 806 1.41 18.14 -25.19
C LYS A 806 1.31 18.34 -26.71
N ALA A 807 0.12 18.60 -27.24
CA ALA A 807 -0.09 18.83 -28.66
C ALA A 807 0.67 20.06 -29.19
N ILE A 808 0.75 21.13 -28.38
CA ILE A 808 1.50 22.35 -28.72
C ILE A 808 3.02 22.09 -28.68
N LEU A 809 3.53 21.50 -27.59
CA LEU A 809 4.96 21.24 -27.41
C LEU A 809 5.53 20.24 -28.42
N LEU A 810 4.72 19.29 -28.89
CA LEU A 810 5.12 18.35 -29.94
C LEU A 810 5.59 19.07 -31.21
N ARG A 811 5.03 20.26 -31.48
CA ARG A 811 5.30 21.10 -32.65
C ARG A 811 6.27 22.25 -32.36
N ALA A 812 6.28 22.76 -31.12
CA ALA A 812 7.16 23.84 -30.69
C ALA A 812 8.42 23.27 -30.02
N ARG A 813 9.46 22.94 -30.81
CA ARG A 813 10.69 22.29 -30.29
C ARG A 813 11.93 23.19 -30.27
N ASP A 814 11.93 24.27 -31.05
CA ASP A 814 13.11 25.12 -31.23
C ASP A 814 13.23 26.16 -30.11
N ALA A 815 14.13 25.94 -29.16
CA ALA A 815 14.42 26.88 -28.07
C ALA A 815 15.60 27.82 -28.36
N SER A 816 16.12 27.85 -29.58
CA SER A 816 17.28 28.68 -29.95
C SER A 816 16.95 30.18 -29.89
N VAL A 817 17.98 30.99 -29.64
CA VAL A 817 17.86 32.45 -29.58
C VAL A 817 17.90 33.01 -31.01
N LEU A 818 16.75 33.44 -31.51
CA LEU A 818 16.58 34.23 -32.75
C LEU A 818 16.49 35.74 -32.47
N ASP A 819 16.55 36.56 -33.52
CA ASP A 819 16.27 38.00 -33.47
C ASP A 819 14.77 38.26 -33.22
N PHE A 820 14.39 38.23 -31.95
CA PHE A 820 13.00 38.39 -31.51
C PHE A 820 12.44 39.77 -31.87
N GLU A 821 13.25 40.82 -31.81
CA GLU A 821 12.82 42.19 -32.10
C GLU A 821 12.35 42.32 -33.55
N ALA A 822 13.14 41.79 -34.50
CA ALA A 822 12.76 41.76 -35.90
C ALA A 822 11.48 40.94 -36.14
N PHE A 823 11.40 39.74 -35.52
CA PHE A 823 10.21 38.90 -35.61
C PHE A 823 8.95 39.59 -35.06
N PHE A 824 9.06 40.24 -33.90
CA PHE A 824 7.97 40.93 -33.25
C PHE A 824 7.46 42.06 -34.13
N ASP A 825 8.36 42.91 -34.64
CA ASP A 825 8.01 44.01 -35.55
C ASP A 825 7.41 43.52 -36.87
N GLU A 826 7.79 42.33 -37.35
CA GLU A 826 7.22 41.74 -38.56
C GLU A 826 5.81 41.17 -38.37
N SER A 827 5.52 40.61 -37.20
CA SER A 827 4.32 39.79 -36.96
C SER A 827 3.26 40.51 -36.13
N PHE A 828 3.67 41.48 -35.32
CA PHE A 828 2.83 42.22 -34.38
C PHE A 828 2.92 43.73 -34.64
N SER A 829 1.84 44.44 -34.33
CA SER A 829 1.81 45.89 -34.22
C SER A 829 1.20 46.27 -32.89
N LEU A 830 1.83 47.21 -32.19
CA LEU A 830 1.24 47.85 -31.03
C LEU A 830 0.42 49.04 -31.55
N GLY A 831 -0.91 48.92 -31.50
CA GLY A 831 -1.80 50.00 -31.88
C GLY A 831 -1.59 51.22 -30.98
N THR A 832 -1.39 52.39 -31.58
CA THR A 832 -1.28 53.65 -30.84
C THR A 832 -2.69 54.11 -30.43
N ALA A 833 -3.21 53.58 -29.32
CA ALA A 833 -4.49 54.04 -28.79
C ALA A 833 -4.39 55.47 -28.25
N SER A 834 -5.44 56.26 -28.49
CA SER A 834 -5.57 57.68 -28.19
C SER A 834 -5.17 58.08 -26.76
N ALA A 835 -4.15 58.94 -26.59
CA ALA A 835 -3.78 59.75 -25.40
C ALA A 835 -3.79 59.10 -23.98
N ARG A 836 -4.10 57.81 -23.84
CA ARG A 836 -4.15 57.02 -22.60
C ARG A 836 -3.31 55.75 -22.77
N SER A 837 -2.09 55.89 -23.28
CA SER A 837 -1.14 54.79 -23.44
C SER A 837 -0.91 54.10 -22.09
N SER A 838 -1.00 52.77 -22.06
CA SER A 838 -0.49 51.96 -20.95
C SER A 838 0.96 52.36 -20.66
N THR A 839 1.32 52.34 -19.38
CA THR A 839 2.71 52.58 -18.94
C THR A 839 3.59 51.33 -19.07
N PHE A 840 2.98 50.20 -19.41
CA PHE A 840 3.64 48.91 -19.58
C PHE A 840 4.29 48.80 -20.96
N ASP A 841 5.63 48.73 -20.99
CA ASP A 841 6.38 48.49 -22.22
C ASP A 841 6.28 47.01 -22.61
N ALA A 842 5.20 46.68 -23.32
CA ALA A 842 4.91 45.31 -23.74
C ALA A 842 6.04 44.71 -24.60
N LYS A 843 6.69 45.52 -25.44
CA LYS A 843 7.76 45.04 -26.32
C LYS A 843 9.01 44.70 -25.50
N ALA A 844 9.43 45.60 -24.60
CA ALA A 844 10.54 45.31 -23.70
C ALA A 844 10.28 44.06 -22.83
N PHE A 845 9.06 43.93 -22.30
CA PHE A 845 8.64 42.75 -21.53
C PHE A 845 8.73 41.46 -22.34
N TYR A 846 8.22 41.43 -23.58
CA TYR A 846 8.31 40.22 -24.41
C TYR A 846 9.76 39.88 -24.79
N SER A 847 10.59 40.88 -25.02
CA SER A 847 12.02 40.70 -25.28
C SER A 847 12.76 40.15 -24.05
N GLU A 848 12.39 40.58 -22.84
CA GLU A 848 12.91 40.05 -21.59
C GLU A 848 12.55 38.56 -21.43
N ILE A 849 11.25 38.20 -21.48
CA ILE A 849 10.83 36.81 -21.30
C ILE A 849 11.33 35.90 -22.43
N TYR A 850 11.56 36.42 -23.64
CA TYR A 850 12.19 35.64 -24.70
C TYR A 850 13.64 35.28 -24.36
N ARG A 851 14.37 36.16 -23.67
CA ARG A 851 15.74 35.86 -23.22
C ARG A 851 15.73 34.87 -22.06
N THR A 852 14.80 35.02 -21.11
CA THR A 852 14.83 34.27 -19.85
C THR A 852 14.00 32.98 -19.84
N SER A 853 13.01 32.83 -20.74
CA SER A 853 12.14 31.64 -20.82
C SER A 853 12.37 30.83 -22.10
N ALA A 854 12.91 29.62 -21.94
CA ALA A 854 13.04 28.66 -23.05
C ALA A 854 11.66 28.23 -23.58
N THR A 855 10.66 28.15 -22.70
CA THR A 855 9.29 27.81 -23.09
C THR A 855 8.71 28.88 -24.01
N PHE A 856 8.86 30.17 -23.69
CA PHE A 856 8.38 31.25 -24.55
C PHE A 856 9.10 31.26 -25.90
N ARG A 857 10.44 31.06 -25.92
CA ARG A 857 11.21 30.94 -27.17
C ARG A 857 10.64 29.87 -28.10
N ARG A 858 10.35 28.68 -27.57
CA ARG A 858 9.77 27.57 -28.36
C ARG A 858 8.45 27.96 -29.02
N LEU A 859 7.56 28.61 -28.27
CA LEU A 859 6.27 29.05 -28.80
C LEU A 859 6.44 30.17 -29.84
N ALA A 860 7.27 31.18 -29.54
CA ALA A 860 7.55 32.29 -30.44
C ALA A 860 8.24 31.84 -31.74
N ASN A 861 9.27 31.00 -31.66
CA ASN A 861 9.99 30.47 -32.81
C ASN A 861 9.08 29.63 -33.71
N ARG A 862 8.23 28.78 -33.11
CA ARG A 862 7.25 28.00 -33.86
C ARG A 862 6.25 28.89 -34.58
N PHE A 863 5.75 29.91 -33.90
CA PHE A 863 4.84 30.87 -34.52
C PHE A 863 5.54 31.63 -35.65
N SER A 864 6.76 32.11 -35.46
CA SER A 864 7.58 32.79 -36.48
C SER A 864 7.76 31.94 -37.75
N GLU A 865 8.07 30.66 -37.59
CA GLU A 865 8.17 29.70 -38.70
C GLU A 865 6.84 29.57 -39.47
N MET A 866 5.72 29.46 -38.74
CA MET A 866 4.39 29.34 -39.34
C MET A 866 3.94 30.63 -40.03
N ASP A 867 4.12 31.78 -39.38
CA ASP A 867 3.77 33.11 -39.88
C ASP A 867 4.58 33.43 -41.15
N SER A 868 5.88 33.18 -41.13
CA SER A 868 6.77 33.33 -42.30
C SER A 868 6.33 32.48 -43.49
N ARG A 869 5.95 31.21 -43.27
CA ARG A 869 5.44 30.33 -44.34
C ARG A 869 4.14 30.84 -44.95
N LEU A 870 3.19 31.26 -44.11
CA LEU A 870 1.90 31.78 -44.57
C LEU A 870 2.07 33.12 -45.30
N ARG A 871 2.96 33.98 -44.80
CA ARG A 871 3.33 35.25 -45.44
C ARG A 871 3.90 35.03 -46.84
N ASN A 872 4.87 34.13 -46.98
CA ASN A 872 5.48 33.81 -48.27
C ASN A 872 4.50 33.14 -49.25
N GLY A 873 3.44 32.49 -48.74
CA GLY A 873 2.39 31.87 -49.56
C GLY A 873 1.28 32.82 -50.02
N THR A 874 1.19 34.04 -49.47
CA THR A 874 0.07 34.96 -49.69
C THR A 874 0.46 36.09 -50.64
N ARG A 875 -0.28 36.30 -51.74
CA ARG A 875 -0.04 37.41 -52.70
C ARG A 875 -0.56 38.78 -52.22
N GLY A 876 -1.40 38.81 -51.18
CA GLY A 876 -1.97 40.03 -50.60
C GLY A 876 -1.12 40.59 -49.45
N ALA A 877 -1.47 41.79 -48.96
CA ALA A 877 -0.82 42.39 -47.80
C ALA A 877 -0.97 41.48 -46.57
N TRP A 878 0.17 41.09 -45.97
CA TRP A 878 0.18 40.26 -44.77
C TRP A 878 -0.39 41.04 -43.58
N LYS A 879 -1.40 40.47 -42.92
CA LYS A 879 -2.02 41.09 -41.76
C LYS A 879 -1.27 40.67 -40.49
N LYS A 880 -0.63 41.66 -39.85
CA LYS A 880 -0.03 41.55 -38.52
C LYS A 880 -1.10 41.38 -37.45
N TRP A 881 -0.71 40.81 -36.32
CA TRP A 881 -1.50 40.85 -35.09
C TRP A 881 -1.48 42.26 -34.52
N ASP A 882 -2.65 42.85 -34.33
CA ASP A 882 -2.76 44.22 -33.83
C ASP A 882 -3.17 44.20 -32.35
N MET A 883 -2.28 44.67 -31.49
CA MET A 883 -2.53 44.78 -30.05
C MET A 883 -3.15 46.14 -29.75
N VAL A 884 -4.39 46.14 -29.32
CA VAL A 884 -5.18 47.34 -29.04
C VAL A 884 -5.35 47.47 -27.54
N ILE A 885 -4.83 48.56 -26.96
CA ILE A 885 -4.80 48.81 -25.52
C ILE A 885 -5.83 49.86 -25.14
N GLY A 886 -6.70 49.57 -24.18
CA GLY A 886 -7.68 50.50 -23.61
C GLY A 886 -8.97 50.69 -24.42
N ASP A 887 -9.10 50.07 -25.59
CA ASP A 887 -10.32 50.11 -26.39
C ASP A 887 -11.30 49.00 -26.01
N ALA A 888 -12.61 49.31 -26.05
CA ALA A 888 -13.64 48.29 -25.92
C ALA A 888 -13.58 47.34 -27.12
N GLY A 889 -13.27 46.07 -26.86
CA GLY A 889 -13.30 45.02 -27.86
C GLY A 889 -14.72 44.81 -28.45
N PRO A 890 -14.88 43.91 -29.44
CA PRO A 890 -16.17 43.64 -30.08
C PRO A 890 -17.27 43.15 -29.13
N LEU A 891 -16.87 42.72 -27.92
CA LEU A 891 -17.77 42.35 -26.82
C LEU A 891 -18.33 43.56 -26.03
N GLY A 892 -17.98 44.79 -26.41
CA GLY A 892 -18.51 46.04 -25.84
C GLY A 892 -18.00 46.38 -24.43
N SER A 893 -17.07 45.60 -23.88
CA SER A 893 -16.53 45.80 -22.52
C SER A 893 -15.05 46.20 -22.60
N PRO A 894 -14.67 47.43 -22.22
CA PRO A 894 -13.26 47.84 -22.14
C PRO A 894 -12.48 47.12 -21.04
N THR A 895 -13.19 46.44 -20.14
CA THR A 895 -12.66 45.76 -18.95
C THR A 895 -12.35 44.28 -19.16
N LYS A 896 -12.36 43.75 -20.39
CA LYS A 896 -12.10 42.32 -20.65
C LYS A 896 -11.01 42.16 -21.69
N ALA A 897 -9.95 41.45 -21.32
CA ALA A 897 -8.95 41.00 -22.30
C ALA A 897 -9.50 39.85 -23.14
N PHE A 898 -9.20 39.88 -24.44
CA PHE A 898 -9.66 38.91 -25.41
C PHE A 898 -8.79 38.89 -26.68
N THR A 899 -8.49 37.69 -27.16
CA THR A 899 -7.80 37.47 -28.43
C THR A 899 -8.79 37.09 -29.55
N ASP A 900 -8.86 37.96 -30.56
CA ASP A 900 -9.71 37.81 -31.74
C ASP A 900 -8.92 37.17 -32.89
N PHE A 901 -9.11 35.87 -33.05
CA PHE A 901 -8.43 35.07 -34.07
C PHE A 901 -8.85 35.42 -35.50
N ASP A 902 -10.10 35.83 -35.70
CA ASP A 902 -10.64 36.12 -37.04
C ASP A 902 -10.08 37.43 -37.58
N TYR A 903 -9.93 38.42 -36.69
CA TYR A 903 -9.38 39.72 -37.04
C TYR A 903 -7.90 39.88 -36.70
N LYS A 904 -7.21 38.84 -36.18
CA LYS A 904 -5.83 38.92 -35.67
C LYS A 904 -5.64 40.14 -34.76
N ARG A 905 -6.46 40.27 -33.72
CA ARG A 905 -6.39 41.38 -32.75
C ARG A 905 -6.28 40.87 -31.34
N ILE A 906 -5.48 41.54 -30.53
CA ILE A 906 -5.38 41.30 -29.10
C ILE A 906 -5.91 42.54 -28.40
N TYR A 907 -7.02 42.41 -27.67
CA TYR A 907 -7.60 43.51 -26.90
C TYR A 907 -7.09 43.43 -25.46
N ILE A 908 -6.37 44.47 -25.03
CA ILE A 908 -5.84 44.61 -23.68
C ILE A 908 -6.58 45.76 -22.97
N PRO A 909 -7.14 45.56 -21.77
CA PRO A 909 -7.76 46.61 -20.95
C PRO A 909 -6.77 47.71 -20.52
N ALA A 910 -7.26 48.79 -19.92
CA ALA A 910 -6.38 49.78 -19.29
C ALA A 910 -5.68 49.20 -18.05
N ASP A 911 -4.47 49.66 -17.73
CA ASP A 911 -3.66 49.16 -16.60
C ASP A 911 -4.44 49.06 -15.28
N SER A 912 -5.22 50.09 -14.95
CA SER A 912 -6.05 50.13 -13.74
C SER A 912 -7.14 49.05 -13.73
N ASP A 913 -7.68 48.72 -14.90
CA ASP A 913 -8.69 47.67 -15.03
C ASP A 913 -8.04 46.29 -14.87
N ILE A 914 -6.82 46.10 -15.38
CA ILE A 914 -6.03 44.87 -15.23
C ILE A 914 -5.77 44.58 -13.75
N GLU A 915 -5.24 45.57 -13.03
CA GLU A 915 -4.89 45.46 -11.60
C GLU A 915 -6.11 45.26 -10.70
N ALA A 916 -7.31 45.59 -11.18
CA ALA A 916 -8.57 45.34 -10.50
C ALA A 916 -9.18 43.97 -10.83
N MET A 917 -8.63 43.20 -11.79
CA MET A 917 -9.20 41.91 -12.18
C MET A 917 -8.85 40.83 -11.16
N PRO A 918 -9.83 40.18 -10.52
CA PRO A 918 -9.55 39.05 -9.66
C PRO A 918 -9.35 37.77 -10.49
N TYR A 919 -8.47 36.90 -10.02
CA TYR A 919 -8.35 35.52 -10.47
C TYR A 919 -8.20 34.57 -9.28
N VAL A 920 -8.49 33.29 -9.49
CA VAL A 920 -8.47 32.29 -8.41
C VAL A 920 -7.14 31.56 -8.35
N THR A 921 -6.55 31.56 -7.15
CA THR A 921 -5.27 30.95 -6.81
C THR A 921 -5.45 29.78 -5.85
N ALA A 922 -4.36 29.09 -5.49
CA ALA A 922 -4.39 28.07 -4.44
C ALA A 922 -4.76 28.63 -3.06
N SER A 923 -4.44 29.89 -2.75
CA SER A 923 -4.66 30.52 -1.44
C SER A 923 -5.94 31.35 -1.36
N GLY A 924 -6.62 31.62 -2.48
CA GLY A 924 -7.85 32.40 -2.51
C GLY A 924 -8.00 33.16 -3.83
N THR A 925 -8.32 34.44 -3.75
CA THR A 925 -8.35 35.35 -4.90
C THR A 925 -7.14 36.28 -4.86
N ALA A 926 -6.49 36.48 -6.01
CA ALA A 926 -5.46 37.50 -6.20
C ALA A 926 -5.83 38.41 -7.38
N ASN A 927 -5.17 39.55 -7.50
CA ASN A 927 -5.35 40.46 -8.62
C ASN A 927 -4.37 40.15 -9.73
N VAL A 928 -4.85 40.19 -10.97
CA VAL A 928 -4.04 39.92 -12.16
C VAL A 928 -2.97 41.00 -12.32
N ALA A 929 -1.72 40.57 -12.51
CA ALA A 929 -0.62 41.46 -12.86
C ALA A 929 -0.62 41.78 -14.36
N ARG A 930 -0.01 42.91 -14.76
CA ARG A 930 0.04 43.33 -16.17
C ARG A 930 0.79 42.28 -17.00
N GLU A 931 1.92 41.81 -16.51
CA GLU A 931 2.76 40.77 -17.09
C GLU A 931 1.95 39.49 -17.36
N GLN A 932 1.11 39.07 -16.41
CA GLN A 932 0.26 37.88 -16.55
C GLN A 932 -0.75 38.03 -17.69
N LEU A 933 -1.46 39.16 -17.75
CA LEU A 933 -2.51 39.35 -18.75
C LEU A 933 -1.94 39.53 -20.16
N TYR A 934 -0.90 40.35 -20.31
CA TYR A 934 -0.23 40.57 -21.59
C TYR A 934 0.31 39.25 -22.13
N LEU A 935 1.02 38.49 -21.31
CA LEU A 935 1.57 37.20 -21.72
C LEU A 935 0.47 36.18 -22.07
N GLN A 936 -0.60 36.09 -21.27
CA GLN A 936 -1.69 35.15 -21.54
C GLN A 936 -2.31 35.38 -22.92
N GLU A 937 -2.62 36.64 -23.26
CA GLU A 937 -3.20 36.96 -24.56
C GLU A 937 -2.20 36.79 -25.72
N MET A 938 -0.90 37.05 -25.47
CA MET A 938 0.15 36.70 -26.42
C MET A 938 0.20 35.19 -26.68
N ILE A 939 0.09 34.36 -25.65
CA ILE A 939 0.09 32.89 -25.80
C ILE A 939 -1.10 32.41 -26.63
N HIS A 940 -2.28 33.02 -26.48
CA HIS A 940 -3.41 32.73 -27.37
C HIS A 940 -3.05 32.98 -28.83
N ALA A 941 -2.46 34.14 -29.15
CA ALA A 941 -2.03 34.47 -30.50
C ALA A 941 -0.94 33.53 -31.04
N LEU A 942 0.06 33.18 -30.22
CA LEU A 942 1.17 32.31 -30.61
C LEU A 942 0.74 30.85 -30.84
N THR A 943 -0.22 30.36 -30.07
CA THR A 943 -0.56 28.92 -30.05
C THR A 943 -1.86 28.58 -30.77
N GLY A 944 -2.77 29.55 -30.93
CA GLY A 944 -4.14 29.29 -31.36
C GLY A 944 -5.00 28.61 -30.28
N ALA A 945 -4.47 28.38 -29.08
CA ALA A 945 -5.21 27.75 -27.99
C ALA A 945 -6.31 28.68 -27.52
N ARG A 946 -7.48 28.12 -27.20
CA ARG A 946 -8.61 28.85 -26.62
C ARG A 946 -8.75 28.48 -25.16
N ASP A 947 -9.26 29.42 -24.37
CA ASP A 947 -9.61 29.15 -22.98
C ASP A 947 -10.69 28.07 -22.85
N PRO A 948 -10.74 27.35 -21.72
CA PRO A 948 -11.81 26.39 -21.44
C PRO A 948 -13.20 27.04 -21.54
N VAL A 949 -14.15 26.34 -22.16
CA VAL A 949 -15.57 26.76 -22.17
C VAL A 949 -16.23 26.56 -20.79
N ARG A 950 -17.25 27.36 -20.49
CA ARG A 950 -17.90 27.50 -19.16
C ARG A 950 -18.30 26.20 -18.45
N SER A 951 -18.52 25.09 -19.17
CA SER A 951 -18.90 23.82 -18.55
C SER A 951 -17.71 23.07 -17.91
N ILE A 952 -16.47 23.43 -18.26
CA ILE A 952 -15.25 22.72 -17.84
C ILE A 952 -14.18 23.64 -17.22
N ASP A 953 -14.38 24.96 -17.24
CA ASP A 953 -13.43 25.98 -16.76
C ASP A 953 -13.24 26.02 -15.23
N MET A 954 -14.22 25.49 -14.48
CA MET A 954 -14.16 25.35 -13.02
C MET A 954 -13.21 24.23 -12.56
N MET A 955 -12.86 23.34 -13.48
CA MET A 955 -11.96 22.22 -13.18
C MET A 955 -10.67 22.30 -13.99
N ASN A 956 -10.61 23.07 -15.08
CA ASN A 956 -9.43 23.20 -15.95
C ASN A 956 -9.00 24.66 -16.05
N ARG A 957 -7.68 24.90 -15.98
CA ARG A 957 -7.11 26.21 -16.27
C ARG A 957 -6.82 26.44 -17.77
N GLY A 958 -6.62 25.37 -18.53
CA GLY A 958 -6.32 25.43 -19.97
C GLY A 958 -4.85 25.69 -20.29
N ALA A 959 -4.45 25.42 -21.53
CA ALA A 959 -3.04 25.48 -21.95
C ALA A 959 -2.44 26.89 -21.85
N ALA A 960 -3.21 27.93 -22.17
CA ALA A 960 -2.72 29.31 -22.12
C ALA A 960 -2.31 29.70 -20.69
N VAL A 961 -3.16 29.42 -19.70
CA VAL A 961 -2.86 29.69 -18.29
C VAL A 961 -1.64 28.90 -17.82
N TYR A 962 -1.55 27.59 -18.14
CA TYR A 962 -0.39 26.79 -17.81
C TYR A 962 0.91 27.39 -18.36
N PHE A 963 0.93 27.77 -19.65
CA PHE A 963 2.10 28.39 -20.26
C PHE A 963 2.42 29.75 -19.65
N THR A 964 1.42 30.60 -19.36
CA THR A 964 1.63 31.88 -18.66
C THR A 964 2.33 31.66 -17.33
N ASP A 965 1.82 30.74 -16.51
CA ASP A 965 2.40 30.43 -15.21
C ASP A 965 3.85 29.90 -15.36
N LYS A 966 4.08 28.99 -16.32
CA LYS A 966 5.41 28.37 -16.56
C LYS A 966 6.44 29.38 -17.05
N ILE A 967 6.08 30.20 -18.03
CA ILE A 967 6.97 31.20 -18.64
C ILE A 967 7.33 32.30 -17.64
N LEU A 968 6.37 32.82 -16.87
CA LEU A 968 6.66 33.84 -15.85
C LEU A 968 7.53 33.29 -14.72
N SER A 969 7.32 32.03 -14.34
CA SER A 969 8.17 31.35 -13.37
C SER A 969 9.62 31.18 -13.87
N GLU A 970 9.81 30.83 -15.15
CA GLU A 970 11.15 30.78 -15.78
C GLU A 970 11.80 32.17 -15.81
N ALA A 971 11.03 33.21 -16.16
CA ALA A 971 11.49 34.58 -16.24
C ALA A 971 11.74 35.26 -14.88
N GLY A 972 11.45 34.58 -13.76
CA GLY A 972 11.74 35.11 -12.42
C GLY A 972 10.64 35.96 -11.80
N HIS A 973 9.46 36.01 -12.41
CA HIS A 973 8.35 36.71 -11.80
C HIS A 973 7.62 35.82 -10.78
N SER A 974 7.35 36.37 -9.60
CA SER A 974 6.64 35.67 -8.53
C SER A 974 5.17 36.08 -8.52
N PHE A 975 4.29 35.14 -8.87
CA PHE A 975 2.85 35.30 -8.76
C PHE A 975 2.21 34.03 -8.21
N ALA A 976 1.05 34.19 -7.59
CA ALA A 976 0.25 33.04 -7.20
C ALA A 976 -0.32 32.36 -8.46
N GLU A 977 -0.13 31.05 -8.59
CA GLU A 977 -0.61 30.28 -9.74
C GLU A 977 -2.13 30.38 -9.91
N ARG A 978 -2.58 30.53 -11.15
CA ARG A 978 -4.01 30.48 -11.47
C ARG A 978 -4.48 29.03 -11.61
N VAL A 979 -5.21 28.55 -10.61
CA VAL A 979 -5.61 27.13 -10.53
C VAL A 979 -6.84 26.78 -11.38
N MET A 980 -7.66 27.77 -11.75
CA MET A 980 -8.78 27.60 -12.67
C MET A 980 -9.06 28.85 -13.48
N PHE A 981 -9.73 28.70 -14.63
CA PHE A 981 -9.90 29.81 -15.57
C PHE A 981 -11.03 30.77 -15.20
N ARG A 982 -12.07 30.37 -14.46
CA ARG A 982 -13.25 31.22 -14.25
C ARG A 982 -12.90 32.63 -13.74
N ARG A 983 -13.15 33.65 -14.57
CA ARG A 983 -13.11 35.08 -14.18
C ARG A 983 -14.38 35.35 -13.37
N GLN A 984 -14.26 35.68 -12.09
CA GLN A 984 -15.43 36.06 -11.28
C GLN A 984 -16.07 37.30 -11.92
N ASP A 985 -17.33 37.20 -12.32
CA ASP A 985 -18.18 38.37 -12.54
C ASP A 985 -19.12 38.44 -11.32
N PRO A 986 -18.66 39.02 -10.19
CA PRO A 986 -19.35 38.93 -8.90
C PRO A 986 -20.75 39.56 -8.93
N VAL A 987 -21.07 40.33 -9.97
CA VAL A 987 -22.34 41.05 -10.10
C VAL A 987 -23.45 40.17 -10.65
N HIS A 988 -23.16 39.11 -11.43
CA HIS A 988 -24.18 38.37 -12.19
C HIS A 988 -24.30 36.89 -11.85
N ASP A 989 -23.41 36.35 -11.02
CA ASP A 989 -23.45 34.95 -10.62
C ASP A 989 -23.23 34.82 -9.11
N PRO A 990 -24.31 34.86 -8.29
CA PRO A 990 -24.23 34.75 -6.85
C PRO A 990 -23.94 33.31 -6.39
N ALA A 991 -23.14 32.57 -7.15
CA ALA A 991 -22.40 31.42 -6.66
C ALA A 991 -21.44 31.88 -5.54
N SER A 992 -21.97 32.32 -4.40
CA SER A 992 -21.87 31.52 -3.20
C SER A 992 -20.41 31.14 -2.91
N HIS A 993 -19.66 32.01 -2.22
CA HIS A 993 -18.21 31.90 -1.98
C HIS A 993 -17.74 30.46 -1.68
N ASP A 994 -18.52 29.66 -0.95
CA ASP A 994 -18.16 28.27 -0.62
C ASP A 994 -18.10 27.32 -1.84
N THR A 995 -18.92 27.53 -2.89
CA THR A 995 -18.81 26.77 -4.15
C THR A 995 -17.46 27.07 -4.80
N ILE A 996 -17.07 28.34 -4.86
CA ILE A 996 -15.80 28.76 -5.45
C ILE A 996 -14.63 28.20 -4.64
N ASP A 997 -14.69 28.23 -3.31
CA ASP A 997 -13.65 27.64 -2.46
C ASP A 997 -13.53 26.12 -2.61
N ARG A 998 -14.65 25.40 -2.74
CA ARG A 998 -14.59 23.96 -3.03
C ARG A 998 -13.96 23.68 -4.39
N HIS A 999 -14.41 24.38 -5.43
CA HIS A 999 -13.84 24.22 -6.76
C HIS A 999 -12.37 24.65 -6.81
N ARG A 1000 -11.99 25.67 -6.05
CA ARG A 1000 -10.59 26.09 -5.87
C ARG A 1000 -9.75 24.96 -5.32
N GLN A 1001 -10.14 24.33 -4.20
CA GLN A 1001 -9.38 23.21 -3.62
C GLN A 1001 -9.18 22.05 -4.61
N VAL A 1002 -10.25 21.67 -5.31
CA VAL A 1002 -10.21 20.61 -6.34
C VAL A 1002 -9.33 21.03 -7.52
N ALA A 1003 -9.50 22.26 -8.01
CA ALA A 1003 -8.73 22.82 -9.11
C ALA A 1003 -7.25 22.98 -8.76
N THR A 1004 -6.91 23.31 -7.51
CA THR A 1004 -5.54 23.35 -6.99
C THR A 1004 -4.90 21.97 -7.09
N ALA A 1005 -5.59 20.93 -6.61
CA ALA A 1005 -5.09 19.55 -6.71
C ALA A 1005 -4.88 19.12 -8.18
N TYR A 1006 -5.79 19.52 -9.08
CA TYR A 1006 -5.64 19.26 -10.51
C TYR A 1006 -4.50 20.05 -11.14
N ALA A 1007 -4.36 21.35 -10.87
CA ALA A 1007 -3.28 22.17 -11.39
C ALA A 1007 -1.90 21.63 -10.97
N GLN A 1008 -1.77 21.20 -9.71
CA GLN A 1008 -0.56 20.52 -9.23
C GLN A 1008 -0.29 19.21 -9.97
N ALA A 1009 -1.32 18.39 -10.19
CA ALA A 1009 -1.18 17.15 -10.94
C ALA A 1009 -0.79 17.40 -12.41
N GLU A 1010 -1.39 18.41 -13.05
CA GLU A 1010 -1.04 18.88 -14.38
C GLU A 1010 0.41 19.37 -14.44
N ASN A 1011 0.88 20.17 -13.47
CA ASN A 1011 2.28 20.62 -13.40
C ASN A 1011 3.24 19.43 -13.33
N ARG A 1012 3.00 18.46 -12.45
CA ARG A 1012 3.83 17.25 -12.35
C ARG A 1012 3.90 16.45 -13.64
N ALA A 1013 2.80 16.39 -14.40
CA ALA A 1013 2.75 15.69 -15.67
C ALA A 1013 3.42 16.48 -16.82
N LEU A 1014 3.30 17.81 -16.81
CA LEU A 1014 3.69 18.66 -17.94
C LEU A 1014 5.09 19.27 -17.80
N ASP A 1015 5.51 19.66 -16.60
CA ASP A 1015 6.79 20.35 -16.38
C ASP A 1015 7.98 19.50 -16.88
N PRO A 1016 8.08 18.19 -16.59
CA PRO A 1016 9.16 17.36 -17.16
C PRO A 1016 9.17 17.33 -18.70
N ILE A 1017 7.99 17.39 -19.34
CA ILE A 1017 7.85 17.37 -20.81
C ILE A 1017 8.25 18.73 -21.41
N VAL A 1018 7.89 19.82 -20.74
CA VAL A 1018 8.34 21.16 -21.10
C VAL A 1018 9.86 21.26 -20.98
N ASP A 1019 10.41 20.80 -19.87
CA ASP A 1019 11.82 20.97 -19.51
C ASP A 1019 12.76 20.03 -20.28
N ALA A 1020 12.30 18.82 -20.64
CA ALA A 1020 13.08 17.87 -21.42
C ALA A 1020 13.53 18.43 -22.78
N GLY A 1021 12.71 19.29 -23.40
CA GLY A 1021 13.02 19.92 -24.69
C GLY A 1021 13.90 21.17 -24.59
N ALA A 1022 14.03 21.77 -23.40
CA ALA A 1022 14.80 23.00 -23.21
C ALA A 1022 16.30 22.71 -23.04
N GLY A 1023 16.65 21.56 -22.45
CA GLY A 1023 18.01 21.31 -21.96
C GLY A 1023 18.33 22.32 -20.86
N LEU A 1024 18.23 21.94 -19.59
CA LEU A 1024 18.68 22.79 -18.49
C LEU A 1024 20.21 22.85 -18.53
N ALA A 1025 20.75 23.65 -19.45
CA ALA A 1025 22.15 24.03 -19.45
C ALA A 1025 22.43 24.89 -18.20
N GLY A 1026 23.70 25.01 -17.81
CA GLY A 1026 24.09 25.74 -16.60
C GLY A 1026 23.65 27.20 -16.57
N ASP A 1027 23.39 27.80 -17.73
CA ASP A 1027 22.87 29.15 -17.94
C ASP A 1027 21.33 29.23 -17.92
N GLY A 1028 20.64 28.10 -17.72
CA GLY A 1028 19.19 28.08 -17.53
C GLY A 1028 18.80 28.88 -16.29
N VAL A 1029 17.76 29.70 -16.39
CA VAL A 1029 17.31 30.58 -15.30
C VAL A 1029 16.11 29.96 -14.57
N VAL A 1030 16.14 29.94 -13.24
CA VAL A 1030 15.07 29.46 -12.35
C VAL A 1030 14.81 30.52 -11.29
N GLU A 1031 13.59 31.07 -11.28
CA GLU A 1031 13.21 32.22 -10.46
C GLU A 1031 14.18 33.41 -10.64
N GLY A 1032 14.57 33.71 -11.89
CA GLY A 1032 15.44 34.86 -12.20
C GLY A 1032 16.92 34.66 -11.87
N THR A 1033 17.31 33.51 -11.32
CA THR A 1033 18.72 33.17 -11.03
C THR A 1033 19.18 32.02 -11.92
N GLU A 1034 20.39 32.09 -12.46
CA GLU A 1034 21.01 30.95 -13.16
C GLU A 1034 21.03 29.72 -12.25
N ILE A 1035 20.60 28.57 -12.77
CA ILE A 1035 20.40 27.34 -12.00
C ILE A 1035 21.67 26.89 -11.28
N ALA A 1036 22.82 27.01 -11.95
CA ALA A 1036 24.14 26.70 -11.37
C ALA A 1036 24.53 27.64 -10.22
N SER A 1037 23.98 28.86 -10.20
CA SER A 1037 24.25 29.89 -9.18
C SER A 1037 23.29 29.82 -7.99
N ARG A 1038 22.25 28.98 -8.04
CA ARG A 1038 21.29 28.82 -6.94
C ARG A 1038 21.96 28.14 -5.75
N GLN A 1039 21.64 28.62 -4.54
CA GLN A 1039 22.27 28.13 -3.32
C GLN A 1039 22.06 26.61 -3.16
N THR A 1040 20.85 26.10 -3.43
CA THR A 1040 20.59 24.65 -3.38
C THR A 1040 21.56 23.85 -4.25
N VAL A 1041 21.78 24.28 -5.49
CA VAL A 1041 22.62 23.57 -6.48
C VAL A 1041 24.09 23.70 -6.12
N ARG A 1042 24.56 24.93 -5.83
CA ARG A 1042 25.95 25.17 -5.44
C ARG A 1042 26.35 24.35 -4.22
N ASP A 1043 25.49 24.33 -3.20
CA ASP A 1043 25.79 23.61 -1.96
C ASP A 1043 25.74 22.08 -2.18
N ALA A 1044 24.75 21.57 -2.91
CA ALA A 1044 24.56 20.13 -3.09
C ALA A 1044 25.50 19.50 -4.14
N LYS A 1045 25.91 20.24 -5.17
CA LYS A 1045 26.61 19.68 -6.35
C LYS A 1045 27.89 18.94 -5.97
N GLU A 1046 28.74 19.55 -5.15
CA GLU A 1046 30.02 18.92 -4.76
C GLU A 1046 29.80 17.54 -4.10
N ILE A 1047 28.74 17.40 -3.31
CA ILE A 1047 28.43 16.17 -2.59
C ILE A 1047 27.79 15.13 -3.53
N VAL A 1048 26.90 15.56 -4.42
CA VAL A 1048 26.28 14.68 -5.41
C VAL A 1048 27.32 14.14 -6.39
N ASP A 1049 28.20 15.01 -6.90
CA ASP A 1049 29.30 14.63 -7.79
C ASP A 1049 30.25 13.64 -7.11
N ALA A 1050 30.64 13.92 -5.85
CA ALA A 1050 31.51 13.03 -5.08
C ALA A 1050 30.90 11.65 -4.80
N VAL A 1051 29.57 11.55 -4.70
CA VAL A 1051 28.86 10.27 -4.55
C VAL A 1051 28.72 9.54 -5.89
N ALA A 1052 28.64 10.26 -7.02
CA ALA A 1052 28.50 9.67 -8.35
C ALA A 1052 29.83 9.13 -8.93
N ASP A 1053 30.96 9.74 -8.57
CA ASP A 1053 32.28 9.44 -9.14
C ASP A 1053 33.01 8.24 -8.51
N GLU A 1054 32.60 7.78 -7.32
CA GLU A 1054 33.29 6.68 -6.62
C GLU A 1054 32.54 5.36 -6.76
N ASP A 1055 33.28 4.31 -7.17
CA ASP A 1055 32.83 2.93 -7.00
C ASP A 1055 32.63 2.67 -5.49
N ASP A 1056 31.43 2.22 -5.12
CA ASP A 1056 30.88 1.95 -3.76
C ASP A 1056 31.71 0.97 -2.87
N ASP A 1057 33.01 0.80 -3.10
CA ASP A 1057 33.81 -0.32 -2.57
C ASP A 1057 34.55 -0.03 -1.24
N VAL A 1058 34.58 1.22 -0.75
CA VAL A 1058 35.33 1.58 0.48
C VAL A 1058 34.45 2.26 1.53
N PHE A 1059 33.63 1.48 2.24
CA PHE A 1059 32.80 1.95 3.35
C PHE A 1059 33.30 1.47 4.71
N LEU A 1060 32.99 2.21 5.79
CA LEU A 1060 33.26 1.72 7.13
C LEU A 1060 32.47 0.42 7.38
N SER A 1061 33.15 -0.58 7.94
CA SER A 1061 32.47 -1.75 8.48
C SER A 1061 31.47 -1.35 9.56
N TRP A 1062 30.47 -2.19 9.80
CA TRP A 1062 29.41 -1.89 10.78
C TRP A 1062 29.96 -1.53 12.16
N ASP A 1063 30.99 -2.24 12.62
CA ASP A 1063 31.64 -1.98 13.92
C ASP A 1063 32.35 -0.62 13.94
N LEU A 1064 32.95 -0.21 12.81
CA LEU A 1064 33.62 1.08 12.68
C LEU A 1064 32.61 2.23 12.62
N TYR A 1065 31.48 2.05 11.94
CA TYR A 1065 30.36 2.98 11.96
C TYR A 1065 29.87 3.21 13.40
N GLU A 1066 29.55 2.13 14.13
CA GLU A 1066 29.05 2.26 15.50
C GLU A 1066 30.06 2.94 16.43
N ALA A 1067 31.34 2.59 16.32
CA ALA A 1067 32.40 3.21 17.11
C ALA A 1067 32.56 4.70 16.80
N LYS A 1068 32.48 5.07 15.51
CA LYS A 1068 32.53 6.46 15.05
C LYS A 1068 31.31 7.25 15.53
N PHE A 1069 30.11 6.68 15.43
CA PHE A 1069 28.87 7.29 15.87
C PHE A 1069 28.92 7.59 17.39
N LYS A 1070 29.28 6.60 18.21
CA LYS A 1070 29.41 6.77 19.67
C LYS A 1070 30.48 7.80 20.07
N LYS A 1071 31.51 8.00 19.23
CA LYS A 1071 32.56 8.98 19.46
C LYS A 1071 32.15 10.40 19.08
N ASN A 1072 31.34 10.54 18.03
CA ASN A 1072 30.93 11.84 17.51
C ASN A 1072 29.63 12.36 18.17
N PHE A 1073 28.79 11.47 18.69
CA PHE A 1073 27.46 11.80 19.24
C PHE A 1073 27.25 11.22 20.64
N GLY A 1074 26.64 12.01 21.52
CA GLY A 1074 26.17 11.60 22.84
C GLY A 1074 24.73 12.02 23.11
N PHE A 1075 24.04 11.28 23.96
CA PHE A 1075 22.62 11.51 24.32
C PHE A 1075 22.50 12.08 25.73
N PHE A 1076 21.75 13.17 25.88
CA PHE A 1076 21.67 13.94 27.11
C PHE A 1076 20.21 14.29 27.46
N VAL A 1077 19.91 14.24 28.76
CA VAL A 1077 18.67 14.73 29.39
C VAL A 1077 19.07 15.84 30.35
N GLY A 1078 18.52 17.04 30.18
CA GLY A 1078 18.91 18.25 30.91
C GLY A 1078 20.38 18.66 30.71
N ASP A 1079 20.90 19.47 31.64
CA ASP A 1079 22.23 20.11 31.53
C ASP A 1079 23.43 19.20 31.88
N GLY A 1080 23.33 17.88 31.73
CA GLY A 1080 24.55 17.06 31.59
C GLY A 1080 24.67 15.78 32.40
N ARG A 1081 23.58 15.03 32.63
CA ARG A 1081 23.72 13.62 33.05
C ARG A 1081 22.99 12.68 32.08
N PRO A 1082 23.69 11.70 31.47
CA PRO A 1082 23.01 10.62 30.77
C PRO A 1082 22.16 9.85 31.78
N THR A 1083 20.84 9.81 31.58
CA THR A 1083 19.89 9.08 32.43
C THR A 1083 19.54 7.74 31.80
N GLU A 1084 19.06 6.76 32.59
CA GLU A 1084 18.62 5.47 32.06
C GLU A 1084 17.41 5.59 31.10
N VAL A 1085 16.55 6.60 31.31
CA VAL A 1085 15.43 6.92 30.39
C VAL A 1085 15.97 7.26 28.99
N ALA A 1086 17.12 7.94 28.92
CA ALA A 1086 17.78 8.25 27.65
C ALA A 1086 18.25 7.01 26.89
N ALA A 1087 18.42 5.84 27.53
CA ALA A 1087 18.95 4.65 26.85
C ALA A 1087 17.97 4.08 25.81
N ALA A 1088 16.66 4.17 26.06
CA ALA A 1088 15.64 3.73 25.12
C ALA A 1088 15.57 4.66 23.89
N ASP A 1089 15.52 5.97 24.14
CA ASP A 1089 15.48 6.99 23.07
C ASP A 1089 16.79 7.03 22.29
N ALA A 1090 17.93 6.92 22.97
CA ALA A 1090 19.25 6.78 22.35
C ALA A 1090 19.31 5.56 21.42
N LYS A 1091 18.71 4.43 21.83
CA LYS A 1091 18.63 3.25 20.98
C LYS A 1091 17.75 3.50 19.76
N LEU A 1092 16.59 4.14 19.92
CA LEU A 1092 15.71 4.48 18.80
C LEU A 1092 16.40 5.39 17.79
N LEU A 1093 17.10 6.43 18.27
CA LEU A 1093 17.87 7.35 17.42
C LEU A 1093 19.04 6.64 16.75
N SER A 1094 19.76 5.79 17.49
CA SER A 1094 20.84 4.97 16.94
C SER A 1094 20.31 4.04 15.84
N ASP A 1095 19.17 3.39 16.05
CA ASP A 1095 18.52 2.50 15.07
C ASP A 1095 18.07 3.29 13.83
N PHE A 1096 17.57 4.52 14.00
CA PHE A 1096 17.21 5.43 12.92
C PHE A 1096 18.41 5.81 12.04
N PHE A 1097 19.49 6.34 12.63
CA PHE A 1097 20.70 6.69 11.86
C PHE A 1097 21.41 5.46 11.29
N SER A 1098 21.31 4.32 11.97
CA SER A 1098 21.77 3.02 11.47
C SER A 1098 21.06 2.64 10.18
N ARG A 1099 19.74 2.88 10.11
CA ARG A 1099 18.95 2.67 8.90
C ARG A 1099 19.38 3.62 7.79
N LEU A 1100 19.56 4.92 8.09
CA LEU A 1100 20.03 5.90 7.10
C LEU A 1100 21.38 5.47 6.51
N TYR A 1101 22.35 5.11 7.36
CA TYR A 1101 23.67 4.64 6.93
C TYR A 1101 23.63 3.39 6.06
N ARG A 1102 22.75 2.43 6.38
CA ARG A 1102 22.62 1.19 5.60
C ARG A 1102 21.92 1.37 4.27
N ARG A 1103 21.02 2.35 4.16
CA ARG A 1103 20.10 2.45 3.01
C ARG A 1103 20.39 3.64 2.09
N SER A 1104 20.97 4.73 2.59
CA SER A 1104 21.34 5.89 1.78
C SER A 1104 22.84 5.98 1.59
N ALA A 1105 23.28 5.89 0.33
CA ALA A 1105 24.68 6.08 -0.06
C ALA A 1105 25.16 7.49 0.29
N ILE A 1106 24.31 8.50 0.07
CA ILE A 1106 24.59 9.90 0.38
C ILE A 1106 24.84 10.08 1.89
N PHE A 1107 23.94 9.57 2.75
CA PHE A 1107 24.13 9.68 4.20
C PHE A 1107 25.40 8.97 4.63
N ARG A 1108 25.65 7.76 4.09
CA ARG A 1108 26.84 6.96 4.39
C ARG A 1108 28.11 7.75 4.08
N ARG A 1109 28.19 8.35 2.89
CA ARG A 1109 29.35 9.14 2.46
C ARG A 1109 29.58 10.36 3.36
N LEU A 1110 28.53 11.16 3.57
CA LEU A 1110 28.60 12.31 4.47
C LEU A 1110 29.09 11.92 5.87
N PHE A 1111 28.62 10.79 6.38
CA PHE A 1111 29.01 10.29 7.69
C PHE A 1111 30.46 9.79 7.71
N ASP A 1112 30.91 9.12 6.66
CA ASP A 1112 32.28 8.60 6.54
C ASP A 1112 33.32 9.72 6.39
N ASP A 1113 32.96 10.81 5.71
CA ASP A 1113 33.79 12.01 5.57
C ASP A 1113 33.82 12.86 6.84
N MET A 1114 32.81 12.75 7.71
CA MET A 1114 32.77 13.47 8.98
C MET A 1114 34.00 13.12 9.85
N PRO A 1115 34.83 14.09 10.28
CA PRO A 1115 36.03 13.78 11.06
C PRO A 1115 35.69 13.23 12.45
N THR A 1116 36.48 12.26 12.94
CA THR A 1116 36.31 11.80 14.33
C THR A 1116 36.85 12.84 15.32
N LEU A 1117 36.02 13.31 16.25
CA LEU A 1117 36.29 14.45 17.15
C LEU A 1117 37.43 14.25 18.19
N GLY A 1118 38.18 13.13 18.13
CA GLY A 1118 39.28 12.85 19.06
C GLY A 1118 40.70 13.12 18.51
N ARG A 1119 40.84 13.57 17.25
CA ARG A 1119 42.15 13.87 16.63
C ARG A 1119 42.37 15.35 16.32
N VAL A 1120 41.30 16.14 16.29
CA VAL A 1120 41.30 17.58 16.01
C VAL A 1120 40.85 18.25 17.30
N GLY A 1121 41.72 19.06 17.92
CA GLY A 1121 41.70 19.39 19.36
C GLY A 1121 40.34 19.70 20.01
N ASP A 1122 40.14 19.18 21.22
CA ASP A 1122 39.16 19.51 22.27
C ASP A 1122 37.69 19.82 21.91
N GLN A 1123 37.24 19.59 20.68
CA GLN A 1123 35.84 19.86 20.33
C GLN A 1123 34.92 18.81 20.98
N PRO A 1124 33.91 19.23 21.77
CA PRO A 1124 32.99 18.30 22.41
C PRO A 1124 32.16 17.55 21.36
N PRO A 1125 31.75 16.30 21.66
CA PRO A 1125 30.83 15.56 20.81
C PRO A 1125 29.50 16.30 20.68
N TRP A 1126 28.81 16.04 19.57
CA TRP A 1126 27.45 16.50 19.36
C TRP A 1126 26.53 15.92 20.43
N LYS A 1127 25.74 16.77 21.07
CA LYS A 1127 24.83 16.39 22.16
C LYS A 1127 23.38 16.40 21.65
N PHE A 1128 22.73 15.23 21.61
CA PHE A 1128 21.29 15.14 21.45
C PHE A 1128 20.61 15.51 22.76
N MET A 1129 19.83 16.59 22.74
CA MET A 1129 19.05 17.09 23.88
C MET A 1129 17.62 16.54 23.77
N LEU A 1130 17.29 15.55 24.59
CA LEU A 1130 16.02 14.81 24.47
C LEU A 1130 14.81 15.58 25.04
N ASP A 1131 15.02 16.43 26.03
CA ASP A 1131 13.96 17.05 26.86
C ASP A 1131 13.99 18.59 26.86
N GLN A 1132 14.91 19.21 26.11
CA GLN A 1132 15.03 20.67 26.07
C GLN A 1132 14.40 21.24 24.81
N THR A 1133 13.52 22.22 24.99
CA THR A 1133 13.12 23.12 23.91
C THR A 1133 14.31 23.99 23.52
N PRO A 1134 14.58 24.19 22.22
CA PRO A 1134 15.63 25.09 21.78
C PRO A 1134 15.38 26.50 22.36
N PRO A 1135 16.44 27.24 22.78
CA PRO A 1135 16.25 28.58 23.31
C PRO A 1135 15.60 29.47 22.24
N ALA A 1136 14.74 30.42 22.64
CA ALA A 1136 14.01 31.27 21.68
C ALA A 1136 14.93 32.04 20.71
N SER A 1137 16.17 32.33 21.13
CA SER A 1137 17.21 32.97 20.31
C SER A 1137 17.80 32.07 19.24
N ALA A 1138 17.59 30.76 19.33
CA ALA A 1138 18.08 29.79 18.37
C ALA A 1138 17.34 29.92 17.02
N GLY A 1139 16.12 30.48 17.02
CA GLY A 1139 15.26 30.50 15.84
C GLY A 1139 14.79 29.08 15.46
N ALA A 1140 13.80 28.99 14.56
CA ALA A 1140 13.29 27.69 14.09
C ALA A 1140 14.35 26.86 13.35
N HIS A 1141 15.45 27.51 12.93
CA HIS A 1141 16.55 26.95 12.17
C HIS A 1141 17.89 27.24 12.85
N ALA A 1142 17.99 27.08 14.15
CA ALA A 1142 19.26 27.25 14.86
C ALA A 1142 20.33 26.37 14.23
N ALA A 1143 21.10 26.95 13.31
CA ALA A 1143 22.25 26.28 12.75
C ALA A 1143 23.13 25.95 13.95
N PRO A 1144 23.47 24.67 14.18
CA PRO A 1144 24.34 24.33 15.28
C PRO A 1144 25.64 25.10 15.09
N GLY A 1145 25.90 26.05 15.99
CA GLY A 1145 26.89 27.11 15.76
C GLY A 1145 28.27 26.55 15.44
N ALA A 1146 28.63 26.49 14.16
CA ALA A 1146 29.94 26.05 13.71
C ALA A 1146 31.03 27.11 14.00
N GLY A 1147 30.65 28.34 14.35
CA GLY A 1147 31.54 29.51 14.35
C GLY A 1147 32.07 30.02 15.70
N GLY A 1148 31.67 29.50 16.87
CA GLY A 1148 32.17 30.09 18.10
C GLY A 1148 31.93 29.28 19.36
N GLY A 1149 32.93 28.48 19.77
CA GLY A 1149 33.18 27.96 21.13
C GLY A 1149 32.04 27.31 21.93
N GLY A 1150 30.82 27.28 21.41
CA GLY A 1150 29.60 26.84 22.06
C GLY A 1150 29.41 25.35 21.92
N GLU A 1151 28.63 24.79 22.85
CA GLU A 1151 28.27 23.37 22.81
C GLU A 1151 27.47 23.04 21.55
N ARG A 1152 27.90 22.01 20.82
CA ARG A 1152 27.18 21.45 19.67
C ARG A 1152 25.98 20.65 20.15
N LYS A 1153 24.77 21.18 19.95
CA LYS A 1153 23.51 20.58 20.43
C LYS A 1153 22.55 20.33 19.26
N ILE A 1154 21.87 19.19 19.30
CA ILE A 1154 20.73 18.83 18.43
C ILE A 1154 19.51 18.69 19.34
N TYR A 1155 18.45 19.44 19.07
CA TYR A 1155 17.24 19.48 19.91
C TYR A 1155 16.13 18.64 19.28
N LEU A 1156 15.52 17.73 20.05
CA LEU A 1156 14.45 16.87 19.52
C LEU A 1156 13.06 17.51 19.58
N MET A 1157 12.81 18.35 20.59
CA MET A 1157 11.48 18.88 20.87
C MET A 1157 11.25 20.19 20.09
N GLN A 1158 10.32 20.17 19.14
CA GLN A 1158 9.67 21.39 18.64
C GLN A 1158 8.31 21.00 18.07
N GLU A 1159 7.26 21.49 18.72
CA GLU A 1159 5.90 21.19 18.32
C GLU A 1159 5.44 22.16 17.22
N ASN A 1160 4.58 21.65 16.32
CA ASN A 1160 3.77 22.44 15.40
C ASN A 1160 4.52 23.27 14.35
N VAL A 1161 5.62 22.75 13.81
CA VAL A 1161 6.30 23.35 12.65
C VAL A 1161 5.85 22.69 11.35
N ARG A 1162 5.61 23.49 10.32
CA ARG A 1162 5.20 23.07 8.98
C ARG A 1162 6.19 23.53 7.93
N TYR A 1163 6.31 22.75 6.86
CA TYR A 1163 7.12 23.06 5.69
C TYR A 1163 6.28 23.02 4.42
N LEU A 1164 6.71 23.74 3.39
CA LEU A 1164 6.05 23.72 2.08
C LEU A 1164 6.44 22.44 1.32
N SER A 1165 5.45 21.62 1.00
CA SER A 1165 5.59 20.40 0.19
C SER A 1165 4.78 20.49 -1.10
N GLU A 1166 4.95 19.54 -2.01
CA GLU A 1166 4.12 19.45 -3.23
C GLU A 1166 2.61 19.34 -2.98
N LYS A 1167 2.21 18.93 -1.78
CA LYS A 1167 0.80 18.77 -1.37
C LYS A 1167 0.28 19.99 -0.60
N GLY A 1168 1.06 21.08 -0.52
CA GLY A 1168 0.81 22.20 0.38
C GLY A 1168 1.66 22.09 1.65
N LEU A 1169 1.19 22.70 2.74
CA LEU A 1169 1.89 22.64 4.02
C LEU A 1169 1.82 21.23 4.62
N ALA A 1170 2.97 20.69 5.00
CA ALA A 1170 3.12 19.41 5.69
C ALA A 1170 3.73 19.64 7.07
N GLU A 1171 3.36 18.82 8.04
CA GLU A 1171 3.99 18.85 9.37
C GLU A 1171 5.41 18.30 9.28
N LEU A 1172 6.34 18.96 9.97
CA LEU A 1172 7.75 18.56 9.97
C LEU A 1172 7.93 17.29 10.80
N GLU A 1173 8.20 16.17 10.14
CA GLU A 1173 8.38 14.89 10.83
C GLU A 1173 9.66 14.87 11.67
N ILE A 1174 9.64 14.16 12.80
CA ILE A 1174 10.80 14.08 13.70
C ILE A 1174 12.01 13.47 13.00
N GLU A 1175 11.81 12.43 12.19
CA GLU A 1175 12.87 11.80 11.40
C GLU A 1175 13.46 12.76 10.36
N ARG A 1176 12.62 13.58 9.73
CA ARG A 1176 13.06 14.59 8.76
C ARG A 1176 13.94 15.62 9.41
N ARG A 1177 13.52 16.13 10.56
CA ARG A 1177 14.32 17.08 11.33
C ARG A 1177 15.64 16.49 11.77
N LEU A 1178 15.62 15.27 12.32
CA LEU A 1178 16.83 14.55 12.74
C LEU A 1178 17.82 14.37 11.59
N ALA A 1179 17.32 13.98 10.42
CA ALA A 1179 18.14 13.86 9.22
C ALA A 1179 18.70 15.21 8.79
N TRP A 1180 17.90 16.28 8.82
CA TRP A 1180 18.34 17.64 8.48
C TRP A 1180 19.41 18.18 9.43
N ASP A 1181 19.22 18.06 10.74
CA ASP A 1181 20.20 18.46 11.77
C ASP A 1181 21.52 17.69 11.60
N MET A 1182 21.42 16.39 11.29
CA MET A 1182 22.59 15.55 11.03
C MET A 1182 23.31 15.96 9.75
N VAL A 1183 22.59 16.24 8.66
CA VAL A 1183 23.16 16.74 7.41
C VAL A 1183 23.88 18.06 7.65
N GLN A 1184 23.29 18.99 8.41
CA GLN A 1184 23.96 20.24 8.78
C GLN A 1184 25.23 19.99 9.60
N ALA A 1185 25.19 19.07 10.56
CA ALA A 1185 26.34 18.71 11.37
C ALA A 1185 27.50 18.13 10.55
N MET A 1186 27.21 17.40 9.47
CA MET A 1186 28.20 16.79 8.57
C MET A 1186 28.73 17.74 7.50
N THR A 1187 27.87 18.61 6.95
CA THR A 1187 28.20 19.46 5.79
C THR A 1187 28.58 20.89 6.15
N SER A 1188 28.17 21.37 7.32
CA SER A 1188 28.30 22.79 7.71
C SER A 1188 27.64 23.77 6.73
N PHE A 1189 26.65 23.33 5.95
CA PHE A 1189 25.92 24.23 5.05
C PHE A 1189 25.21 25.34 5.83
N GLU A 1190 25.34 26.56 5.33
CA GLU A 1190 24.59 27.70 5.84
C GLU A 1190 23.13 27.59 5.37
N PRO A 1191 22.14 27.47 6.28
CA PRO A 1191 20.75 27.43 5.87
C PRO A 1191 20.38 28.75 5.18
N PRO A 1192 19.62 28.72 4.07
CA PRO A 1192 19.08 29.94 3.49
C PRO A 1192 18.27 30.71 4.53
N THR A 1193 18.39 32.04 4.54
CA THR A 1193 17.66 32.92 5.49
C THR A 1193 16.86 33.98 4.74
N GLY A 1194 15.87 34.58 5.42
CA GLY A 1194 15.06 35.66 4.86
C GLY A 1194 14.35 35.26 3.57
N GLU A 1195 14.42 36.12 2.55
CA GLU A 1195 13.80 35.87 1.24
C GLU A 1195 14.43 34.69 0.50
N ALA A 1196 15.73 34.42 0.69
CA ALA A 1196 16.40 33.27 0.09
C ALA A 1196 15.81 31.95 0.59
N ALA A 1197 15.33 31.89 1.84
CA ALA A 1197 14.67 30.71 2.39
C ALA A 1197 13.30 30.41 1.77
N LEU A 1198 12.66 31.41 1.15
CA LEU A 1198 11.37 31.27 0.46
C LEU A 1198 11.54 30.85 -1.00
N THR A 1199 12.74 30.98 -1.56
CA THR A 1199 13.05 30.67 -2.96
C THR A 1199 14.00 29.49 -3.11
N ASN A 1200 14.81 29.17 -2.11
CA ASN A 1200 15.80 28.08 -2.13
C ASN A 1200 15.50 27.03 -1.06
N ARG A 1201 15.83 25.77 -1.36
CA ARG A 1201 15.87 24.67 -0.37
C ARG A 1201 17.17 24.70 0.42
N GLY A 1202 18.27 25.09 -0.23
CA GLY A 1202 19.62 24.94 0.32
C GLY A 1202 20.08 23.48 0.27
N GLY A 1203 21.41 23.27 0.28
CA GLY A 1203 21.99 21.93 0.14
C GLY A 1203 21.50 20.95 1.21
N ALA A 1204 21.32 21.41 2.46
CA ALA A 1204 20.92 20.55 3.56
C ALA A 1204 19.52 19.96 3.39
N VAL A 1205 18.54 20.76 2.97
CA VAL A 1205 17.16 20.29 2.72
C VAL A 1205 17.12 19.35 1.52
N TYR A 1206 17.87 19.67 0.46
CA TYR A 1206 17.98 18.80 -0.72
C TYR A 1206 18.51 17.41 -0.35
N LEU A 1207 19.66 17.34 0.32
CA LEU A 1207 20.25 16.06 0.74
C LEU A 1207 19.36 15.33 1.74
N THR A 1208 18.69 16.05 2.65
CA THR A 1208 17.72 15.43 3.59
C THR A 1208 16.60 14.72 2.85
N ASN A 1209 16.05 15.33 1.79
CA ASN A 1209 15.00 14.70 0.99
C ASN A 1209 15.50 13.39 0.36
N LEU A 1210 16.69 13.41 -0.27
CA LEU A 1210 17.27 12.22 -0.89
C LEU A 1210 17.59 11.12 0.13
N ILE A 1211 18.21 11.48 1.26
CA ILE A 1211 18.60 10.54 2.30
C ILE A 1211 17.39 9.81 2.89
N LEU A 1212 16.28 10.52 3.12
CA LEU A 1212 15.06 9.92 3.65
C LEU A 1212 14.40 9.02 2.60
N GLU A 1213 14.37 9.46 1.34
CA GLU A 1213 13.84 8.67 0.23
C GLU A 1213 14.60 7.36 0.03
N ASP A 1214 15.94 7.41 -0.05
CA ASP A 1214 16.83 6.25 -0.13
C ASP A 1214 16.60 5.29 1.05
N ALA A 1215 16.38 5.84 2.25
CA ALA A 1215 16.13 5.07 3.45
C ALA A 1215 14.72 4.45 3.53
N GLY A 1216 13.89 4.67 2.52
CA GLY A 1216 12.53 4.16 2.42
C GLY A 1216 11.54 4.89 3.31
N PHE A 1217 11.78 6.17 3.61
CA PHE A 1217 10.79 7.05 4.22
C PHE A 1217 10.04 7.81 3.12
N HIS A 1218 8.71 7.71 3.13
CA HIS A 1218 7.85 8.26 2.08
C HIS A 1218 7.21 9.60 2.49
N TYR A 1219 8.05 10.54 2.93
CA TYR A 1219 7.59 11.88 3.32
C TYR A 1219 7.48 12.80 2.09
N PRO A 1220 6.50 13.74 2.04
CA PRO A 1220 6.45 14.74 0.98
C PRO A 1220 7.74 15.56 0.92
N ARG A 1221 8.33 15.74 -0.26
CA ARG A 1221 9.55 16.53 -0.44
C ARG A 1221 9.36 17.97 0.07
N GLN A 1222 10.34 18.46 0.83
CA GLN A 1222 10.37 19.87 1.25
C GLN A 1222 10.88 20.74 0.09
N LEU A 1223 10.07 21.72 -0.31
CA LEU A 1223 10.28 22.53 -1.52
C LEU A 1223 11.06 23.83 -1.29
N VAL A 1224 11.13 24.33 -0.06
CA VAL A 1224 11.92 25.52 0.32
C VAL A 1224 12.47 25.35 1.73
N ALA A 1225 13.52 26.10 2.08
CA ALA A 1225 14.14 26.02 3.40
C ALA A 1225 13.24 26.59 4.51
N ALA A 1226 12.44 27.61 4.20
CA ALA A 1226 11.58 28.28 5.16
C ALA A 1226 10.56 27.32 5.80
N LEU A 1227 10.50 27.39 7.13
CA LEU A 1227 9.50 26.74 7.97
C LEU A 1227 8.54 27.78 8.54
N VAL A 1228 7.33 27.35 8.86
CA VAL A 1228 6.31 28.18 9.50
C VAL A 1228 5.72 27.46 10.71
N SER A 1229 5.39 28.21 11.77
CA SER A 1229 4.62 27.66 12.88
C SER A 1229 3.15 27.53 12.49
N ALA A 1230 2.45 26.49 12.96
CA ALA A 1230 1.02 26.30 12.68
C ALA A 1230 0.14 27.49 13.16
N ASP A 1231 0.65 28.34 14.06
CA ASP A 1231 -0.04 29.53 14.55
C ASP A 1231 0.24 30.81 13.71
N ASP A 1232 1.17 30.76 12.74
CA ASP A 1232 1.52 31.89 11.88
C ASP A 1232 0.78 31.82 10.53
N ALA A 1233 -0.50 32.18 10.55
CA ALA A 1233 -1.37 32.18 9.37
C ALA A 1233 -0.83 33.06 8.20
N ALA A 1234 -0.09 34.13 8.51
CA ALA A 1234 0.51 34.99 7.49
C ALA A 1234 1.70 34.30 6.80
N GLY A 1235 2.57 33.65 7.59
CA GLY A 1235 3.63 32.80 7.07
C GLY A 1235 3.10 31.63 6.25
N GLU A 1236 2.01 30.98 6.70
CA GLU A 1236 1.37 29.87 6.00
C GLU A 1236 0.85 30.32 4.63
N ALA A 1237 0.14 31.44 4.60
CA ALA A 1237 -0.35 32.05 3.35
C ALA A 1237 0.81 32.43 2.41
N GLY A 1238 1.91 32.96 2.96
CA GLY A 1238 3.12 33.31 2.22
C GLY A 1238 3.79 32.11 1.55
N LEU A 1239 3.95 31.00 2.29
CA LEU A 1239 4.49 29.76 1.74
C LEU A 1239 3.56 29.14 0.69
N LEU A 1240 2.25 29.07 0.97
CA LEU A 1240 1.28 28.53 0.02
C LEU A 1240 1.22 29.33 -1.29
N ALA A 1241 1.41 30.65 -1.23
CA ALA A 1241 1.50 31.49 -2.43
C ALA A 1241 2.71 31.14 -3.33
N ARG A 1242 3.77 30.53 -2.76
CA ARG A 1242 5.00 30.13 -3.46
C ARG A 1242 4.99 28.68 -3.94
N LEU A 1243 3.97 27.88 -3.60
CA LEU A 1243 3.92 26.43 -3.85
C LEU A 1243 4.35 26.03 -5.26
N THR A 1244 3.79 26.67 -6.28
CA THR A 1244 4.05 26.34 -7.68
C THR A 1244 5.47 26.69 -8.11
N ALA A 1245 5.92 27.90 -7.76
CA ALA A 1245 7.26 28.37 -8.08
C ALA A 1245 8.31 27.48 -7.38
N ALA A 1246 8.13 27.23 -6.08
CA ALA A 1246 8.98 26.34 -5.30
C ALA A 1246 9.01 24.90 -5.85
N SER A 1247 7.87 24.36 -6.28
CA SER A 1247 7.79 23.02 -6.88
C SER A 1247 8.57 22.93 -8.19
N ARG A 1248 8.47 23.97 -9.05
CA ARG A 1248 9.21 24.05 -10.32
C ARG A 1248 10.69 24.26 -10.10
N SER A 1249 11.05 25.15 -9.18
CA SER A 1249 12.43 25.39 -8.77
C SER A 1249 13.06 24.10 -8.26
N ALA A 1250 12.38 23.37 -7.37
CA ALA A 1250 12.86 22.09 -6.87
C ALA A 1250 13.03 21.04 -8.00
N ALA A 1251 12.07 20.92 -8.91
CA ALA A 1251 12.16 19.99 -10.03
C ALA A 1251 13.31 20.33 -11.00
N ALA A 1252 13.52 21.62 -11.28
CA ALA A 1252 14.62 22.07 -12.13
C ALA A 1252 15.98 21.82 -11.48
N GLU A 1253 16.13 22.20 -10.21
CA GLU A 1253 17.34 21.94 -9.40
C GLU A 1253 17.69 20.45 -9.37
N ASP A 1254 16.72 19.56 -9.11
CA ASP A 1254 16.93 18.11 -9.10
C ASP A 1254 17.32 17.60 -10.50
N GLY A 1255 16.62 18.07 -11.54
CA GLY A 1255 16.92 17.69 -12.93
C GLY A 1255 18.29 18.16 -13.41
N TYR A 1256 18.83 19.23 -12.83
CA TYR A 1256 20.19 19.70 -13.08
C TYR A 1256 21.21 18.84 -12.31
N LEU A 1257 21.01 18.63 -11.01
CA LEU A 1257 21.92 17.86 -10.15
C LEU A 1257 22.02 16.38 -10.56
N VAL A 1258 21.00 15.80 -11.19
CA VAL A 1258 21.03 14.41 -11.70
C VAL A 1258 21.79 14.28 -13.04
N ARG A 1259 21.90 15.37 -13.82
CA ARG A 1259 22.57 15.35 -15.14
C ARG A 1259 24.00 15.87 -15.09
N ALA A 1260 24.25 16.82 -14.19
CA ALA A 1260 25.54 17.47 -13.99
C ALA A 1260 26.49 16.55 -13.25
#